data_AF-A0A7J7LAP8-F1
#
_entry.id   AF-A0A7J7LAP8-F1
#
_cell.length_a   1.000
_cell.length_b   1.000
_cell.length_c   1.000
_cell.angle_alpha   90.00
_cell.angle_beta   90.00
_cell.angle_gamma   90.00
#
_symmetry.space_group_name_H-M   'P 1'
#
loop_
_entity.id
_entity.type
_entity.pdbx_description
1 polymer ?
#
loop_
_entity_poly.entity_id
_entity_poly.type
_entity_poly.pdbx_seq_one_letter_code
_entity_poly.pdbx_strand_id
1 'polypeptide(L)'
;MDRLSDHAPLLSSIDIEPEYPKKEPFLMFLVKWLLKVLMWLTFVAWVALMFLYPTDFLQVQKWTAATDGTIFGLTGSVFLIFSGPILIITFLSIAFICVSSTEDFHQKKNRKLPRFRLWTFPVLVDGMFGVVSAAEFIGIVLFTAYVLFALYVYTTQDLSYMSKFKLPSREKSGLNLIFKKAISFAVQMLQWTDIGIANLPGVISLLAGLVMWATSFPPIRKKYFELFFFTHQLYIVFLIFFAFHVGDFLFSMTAGAIFIFMLDRFLRFCQSQKTVKVISATCLPCGTVELVLSKPENLHYNALSFIFLKVRELSWLQWHPFSVSSSPLDGKHHLSVLIKVLGGWTKKLRDNISMEPEELENVLPFEPISKITASVEGPYGHELAYHLMYENLILVAGGIGISPFLAILRDILHRINMSKSCLPKNVLIVWAVKRSVELSLFSTIDLESLCPYFSDKLHLEIQAYVTRESEPPLEQGKFHKSINNSYFPLNSKSSMSGLVGTGDNMWSGVYVILSTIGFIIFLGLMDLFYITPFGISTWWFKALLFIVCMALGVLIFGGLVVLSWHLSERRISSDEKPSENNEESETVQYSDNPYQASLATSTTTRYGCRPDFREIFDSVCESWGHVDVGVIVCGPQSIESSVAKECRSKNIRGGKSEPCFHFNSHSFDL
;
A
#
# COMPACT_ATOMS: atom_id res chain seq x y z
N MET A 1 66.77 35.73 -22.86
CA MET A 1 66.48 34.33 -23.21
C MET A 1 65.94 33.65 -21.97
N ASP A 2 64.67 33.26 -22.08
CA ASP A 2 64.01 32.12 -21.45
C ASP A 2 63.81 32.04 -19.92
N ARG A 3 62.55 32.36 -19.56
CA ARG A 3 61.58 31.52 -18.83
C ARG A 3 62.13 30.40 -17.93
N LEU A 4 61.75 30.44 -16.66
CA LEU A 4 60.96 29.36 -16.04
C LEU A 4 60.27 29.88 -14.77
N SER A 5 58.98 29.57 -14.71
CA SER A 5 57.93 30.09 -13.85
C SER A 5 57.75 29.27 -12.57
N ASP A 6 57.29 29.97 -11.53
CA ASP A 6 56.88 29.47 -10.23
C ASP A 6 55.84 28.32 -10.30
N HIS A 7 56.10 27.25 -9.56
CA HIS A 7 55.10 26.25 -9.17
C HIS A 7 54.78 26.42 -7.67
N ALA A 8 53.64 27.03 -7.38
CA ALA A 8 52.95 26.92 -6.09
C ALA A 8 51.68 26.06 -6.29
N PRO A 9 51.32 25.18 -5.33
CA PRO A 9 50.19 24.26 -5.49
C PRO A 9 48.86 25.01 -5.32
N LEU A 10 47.99 24.89 -6.33
CA LEU A 10 46.60 25.35 -6.31
C LEU A 10 45.75 24.43 -5.41
N LEU A 11 45.62 24.79 -4.14
CA LEU A 11 44.46 24.42 -3.33
C LEU A 11 43.31 25.36 -3.72
N SER A 12 42.46 24.94 -4.66
CA SER A 12 41.19 25.62 -4.91
C SER A 12 40.28 25.37 -3.71
N SER A 13 40.15 26.38 -2.84
CA SER A 13 39.05 26.47 -1.89
C SER A 13 37.75 26.49 -2.67
N ILE A 14 37.05 25.35 -2.70
CA ILE A 14 35.63 25.31 -3.07
C ILE A 14 34.93 26.08 -1.95
N ASP A 15 34.64 27.35 -2.22
CA ASP A 15 33.72 28.13 -1.41
C ASP A 15 32.35 27.47 -1.50
N ILE A 16 32.04 26.62 -0.52
CA ILE A 16 30.69 26.12 -0.27
C ILE A 16 29.94 27.30 0.33
N GLU A 17 29.27 28.09 -0.53
CA GLU A 17 28.29 29.05 -0.07
C GLU A 17 27.26 28.33 0.81
N PRO A 18 26.96 28.83 2.03
CA PRO A 18 25.90 28.26 2.84
C PRO A 18 24.57 28.50 2.12
N GLU A 19 23.98 27.42 1.63
CA GLU A 19 22.67 27.42 0.96
C GLU A 19 21.61 27.99 1.93
N TYR A 20 21.26 29.26 1.75
CA TYR A 20 20.21 29.91 2.53
C TYR A 20 18.86 29.25 2.22
N PRO A 21 18.02 28.92 3.23
CA PRO A 21 16.75 28.26 3.00
C PRO A 21 15.82 29.20 2.21
N LYS A 22 15.50 28.83 0.97
CA LYS A 22 14.41 29.47 0.22
C LYS A 22 13.12 29.28 1.00
N LYS A 23 12.56 30.36 1.54
CA LYS A 23 11.21 30.35 2.13
C LYS A 23 10.21 29.98 1.03
N GLU A 24 9.35 29.00 1.31
CA GLU A 24 8.20 28.65 0.46
C GLU A 24 7.44 29.94 0.09
N PRO A 25 7.16 30.20 -1.19
CA PRO A 25 6.39 31.36 -1.59
C PRO A 25 5.04 31.36 -0.87
N PHE A 26 4.67 32.46 -0.21
CA PHE A 26 3.40 32.57 0.53
C PHE A 26 2.18 32.12 -0.30
N LEU A 27 2.21 32.36 -1.62
CA LEU A 27 1.19 31.93 -2.57
C LEU A 27 1.05 30.40 -2.62
N MET A 28 2.15 29.64 -2.65
CA MET A 28 2.10 28.16 -2.69
C MET A 28 1.54 27.60 -1.38
N PHE A 29 1.96 28.16 -0.25
CA PHE A 29 1.37 27.85 1.05
C PHE A 29 -0.14 28.11 1.08
N LEU A 30 -0.58 29.26 0.56
CA LEU A 30 -2.00 29.62 0.50
C LEU A 30 -2.79 28.66 -0.39
N VAL A 31 -2.28 28.31 -1.58
CA VAL A 31 -2.91 27.36 -2.51
C VAL A 31 -3.05 25.98 -1.86
N LYS A 32 -1.97 25.46 -1.24
CA LYS A 32 -2.00 24.18 -0.51
C LYS A 32 -3.02 24.19 0.63
N TRP A 33 -3.10 25.30 1.36
CA TRP A 33 -4.08 25.46 2.44
C TRP A 33 -5.51 25.51 1.91
N LEU A 34 -5.77 26.28 0.85
CA LEU A 34 -7.08 26.38 0.21
C LEU A 34 -7.57 25.03 -0.32
N LEU A 35 -6.71 24.28 -1.02
CA LEU A 35 -7.04 22.93 -1.50
C LEU A 35 -7.41 22.00 -0.35
N LYS A 36 -6.66 22.03 0.76
CA LYS A 36 -6.98 21.25 1.97
C LYS A 36 -8.32 21.63 2.57
N VAL A 37 -8.61 22.92 2.70
CA VAL A 37 -9.89 23.41 3.22
C VAL A 37 -11.04 22.97 2.32
N LEU A 38 -10.88 23.10 1.00
CA LEU A 38 -11.93 22.71 0.04
C LEU A 38 -12.21 21.20 0.05
N MET A 39 -11.18 20.36 0.18
CA MET A 39 -11.35 18.91 0.34
C MET A 39 -12.12 18.59 1.63
N TRP A 40 -11.76 19.20 2.76
CA TRP A 40 -12.46 19.01 4.03
C TRP A 40 -13.90 19.51 3.99
N LEU A 41 -14.16 20.67 3.40
CA LEU A 41 -15.51 21.21 3.24
C LEU A 41 -16.39 20.27 2.39
N THR A 42 -15.85 19.81 1.25
CA THR A 42 -16.55 18.85 0.38
C THR A 42 -16.85 17.55 1.13
N PHE A 43 -15.86 17.01 1.85
CA PHE A 43 -16.02 15.78 2.62
C PHE A 43 -17.07 15.91 3.73
N VAL A 44 -17.00 16.97 4.55
CA VAL A 44 -17.93 17.19 5.66
C VAL A 44 -19.35 17.44 5.13
N ALA A 45 -19.49 18.22 4.06
CA ALA A 45 -20.79 18.44 3.41
C ALA A 45 -21.37 17.13 2.86
N TRP A 46 -20.55 16.28 2.23
CA TRP A 46 -20.96 14.98 1.71
C TRP A 46 -21.37 14.00 2.82
N VAL A 47 -20.62 13.95 3.93
CA VAL A 47 -21.01 13.13 5.10
C VAL A 47 -22.31 13.64 5.72
N ALA A 48 -22.45 14.96 5.91
CA ALA A 48 -23.68 15.54 6.44
C ALA A 48 -24.89 15.24 5.54
N LEU A 49 -24.71 15.32 4.22
CA LEU A 49 -25.71 14.94 3.23
C LEU A 49 -26.18 13.49 3.41
N MET A 50 -25.27 12.54 3.66
CA MET A 50 -25.64 11.14 3.91
C MET A 50 -26.50 10.98 5.17
N PHE A 51 -26.18 11.70 6.26
CA PHE A 51 -27.01 11.68 7.47
C PHE A 51 -28.39 12.33 7.26
N LEU A 52 -28.47 13.35 6.42
CA LEU A 52 -29.74 14.04 6.14
C LEU A 52 -30.60 13.28 5.12
N TYR A 53 -30.01 12.45 4.27
CA TYR A 53 -30.72 11.77 3.18
C TYR A 53 -31.90 10.88 3.62
N PRO A 54 -31.81 10.06 4.68
CA PRO A 54 -32.95 9.29 5.16
C PRO A 54 -34.11 10.14 5.69
N THR A 55 -33.89 11.42 5.96
CA THR A 55 -34.87 12.32 6.56
C THR A 55 -35.63 13.12 5.50
N ASP A 56 -36.83 13.59 5.84
CA ASP A 56 -37.64 14.47 4.97
C ASP A 56 -37.03 15.86 4.76
N PHE A 57 -35.90 16.16 5.43
CA PHE A 57 -35.22 17.45 5.35
C PHE A 57 -34.66 17.71 3.94
N LEU A 58 -34.15 16.67 3.28
CA LEU A 58 -33.62 16.79 1.93
C LEU A 58 -34.70 16.45 0.90
N GLN A 59 -35.32 17.48 0.32
CA GLN A 59 -36.25 17.31 -0.81
C GLN A 59 -35.45 17.03 -2.08
N VAL A 60 -34.94 15.79 -2.22
CA VAL A 60 -34.13 15.34 -3.37
C VAL A 60 -34.81 15.63 -4.71
N GLN A 61 -36.15 15.57 -4.75
CA GLN A 61 -36.96 15.94 -5.92
C GLN A 61 -36.69 17.36 -6.45
N LYS A 62 -36.36 18.32 -5.58
CA LYS A 62 -36.01 19.70 -6.00
C LYS A 62 -34.64 19.77 -6.65
N TRP A 63 -33.71 18.90 -6.25
CA TRP A 63 -32.35 18.87 -6.77
C TRP A 63 -32.28 18.12 -8.10
N THR A 64 -33.08 17.06 -8.24
CA THR A 64 -33.23 16.32 -9.50
C THR A 64 -33.90 17.15 -10.59
N ALA A 65 -34.65 18.21 -10.24
CA ALA A 65 -35.23 19.14 -11.19
C ALA A 65 -34.20 20.06 -11.88
N ALA A 66 -33.02 20.27 -11.28
CA ALA A 66 -31.99 21.15 -11.85
C ALA A 66 -31.31 20.56 -13.09
N THR A 67 -31.34 19.24 -13.20
CA THR A 67 -30.72 18.42 -14.25
C THR A 67 -31.77 17.72 -15.11
N ASP A 68 -33.05 17.95 -14.82
CA ASP A 68 -34.17 17.48 -15.62
C ASP A 68 -34.13 18.17 -17.00
N GLY A 69 -34.26 17.40 -18.08
CA GLY A 69 -34.08 17.87 -19.45
C GLY A 69 -32.63 18.04 -19.93
N THR A 70 -31.62 17.72 -19.11
CA THR A 70 -30.22 17.60 -19.57
C THR A 70 -29.91 16.19 -20.08
N ILE A 71 -28.83 16.04 -20.84
CA ILE A 71 -28.30 14.72 -21.29
C ILE A 71 -27.96 13.75 -20.15
N PHE A 72 -27.90 14.24 -18.91
CA PHE A 72 -27.58 13.45 -17.72
C PHE A 72 -28.84 12.93 -17.01
N GLY A 73 -29.99 13.59 -17.22
CA GLY A 73 -31.28 13.23 -16.65
C GLY A 73 -31.28 13.00 -15.13
N LEU A 74 -32.24 12.21 -14.67
CA LEU A 74 -32.41 11.88 -13.25
C LEU A 74 -31.20 11.10 -12.70
N THR A 75 -30.69 10.12 -13.44
CA THR A 75 -29.58 9.25 -13.02
C THR A 75 -28.29 10.04 -12.81
N GLY A 76 -27.96 10.98 -13.71
CA GLY A 76 -26.78 11.84 -13.56
C GLY A 76 -26.92 12.84 -12.41
N SER A 77 -28.13 13.27 -12.08
CA SER A 77 -28.41 14.08 -10.89
C SER A 77 -27.96 13.36 -9.62
N VAL A 78 -28.40 12.11 -9.48
CA VAL A 78 -28.06 11.25 -8.34
C VAL A 78 -26.56 10.97 -8.31
N PHE A 79 -25.97 10.68 -9.47
CA PHE A 79 -24.52 10.52 -9.59
C PHE A 79 -23.78 11.75 -9.05
N LEU A 80 -24.14 12.96 -9.46
CA LEU A 80 -23.47 14.19 -9.02
C LEU A 80 -23.61 14.46 -7.52
N ILE A 81 -24.72 14.06 -6.91
CA ILE A 81 -24.99 14.25 -5.47
C ILE A 81 -24.18 13.27 -4.62
N PHE A 82 -24.16 11.98 -5.00
CA PHE A 82 -23.61 10.91 -4.18
C PHE A 82 -22.18 10.53 -4.58
N SER A 83 -21.92 10.38 -5.87
CA SER A 83 -20.63 9.96 -6.43
C SER A 83 -19.72 11.15 -6.81
N GLY A 84 -20.32 12.28 -7.20
CA GLY A 84 -19.61 13.50 -7.60
C GLY A 84 -18.62 14.02 -6.57
N PRO A 85 -18.96 14.14 -5.28
CA PRO A 85 -18.05 14.64 -4.25
C PRO A 85 -16.78 13.79 -4.09
N ILE A 86 -16.88 12.47 -4.28
CA ILE A 86 -15.72 11.57 -4.24
C ILE A 86 -14.75 11.91 -5.39
N LEU A 87 -15.26 12.14 -6.60
CA LEU A 87 -14.44 12.53 -7.76
C LEU A 87 -13.86 13.94 -7.60
N ILE A 88 -14.63 14.89 -7.04
CA ILE A 88 -14.14 16.25 -6.74
C ILE A 88 -12.98 16.19 -5.75
N ILE A 89 -13.13 15.44 -4.65
CA ILE A 89 -12.03 15.25 -3.68
C ILE A 89 -10.82 14.62 -4.37
N THR A 90 -11.03 13.66 -5.27
CA THR A 90 -9.95 13.04 -6.05
C THR A 90 -9.21 14.06 -6.92
N PHE A 91 -9.92 14.91 -7.66
CA PHE A 91 -9.30 15.96 -8.48
C PHE A 91 -8.57 17.02 -7.65
N LEU A 92 -9.15 17.44 -6.53
CA LEU A 92 -8.50 18.37 -5.60
C LEU A 92 -7.25 17.75 -4.96
N SER A 93 -7.28 16.44 -4.68
CA SER A 93 -6.13 15.70 -4.16
C SER A 93 -5.01 15.63 -5.20
N ILE A 94 -5.33 15.35 -6.47
CA ILE A 94 -4.37 15.38 -7.58
C ILE A 94 -3.73 16.76 -7.70
N ALA A 95 -4.53 17.84 -7.70
CA ALA A 95 -4.01 19.20 -7.75
C ALA A 95 -3.11 19.51 -6.55
N PHE A 96 -3.49 19.06 -5.36
CA PHE A 96 -2.71 19.22 -4.13
C PHE A 96 -1.35 18.51 -4.22
N ILE A 97 -1.32 17.28 -4.71
CA ILE A 97 -0.10 16.50 -4.87
C ILE A 97 0.81 17.13 -5.94
N CYS A 98 0.29 17.55 -7.10
CA CYS A 98 1.08 18.23 -8.12
C CYS A 98 1.76 19.51 -7.62
N VAL A 99 1.07 20.28 -6.77
CA VAL A 99 1.62 21.50 -6.13
C VAL A 99 2.61 21.18 -5.00
N SER A 100 2.51 20.00 -4.38
CA SER A 100 3.37 19.60 -3.25
C SER A 100 4.64 18.89 -3.72
N SER A 101 4.55 18.11 -4.79
CA SER A 101 5.65 17.35 -5.40
C SER A 101 6.83 18.21 -5.86
N THR A 102 6.65 19.54 -5.96
CA THR A 102 7.71 20.49 -6.34
C THR A 102 8.63 20.89 -5.17
N GLU A 103 8.35 20.49 -3.93
CA GLU A 103 9.09 20.98 -2.75
C GLU A 103 9.61 19.90 -1.76
N ASP A 104 9.35 18.62 -2.02
CA ASP A 104 9.62 17.55 -1.05
C ASP A 104 11.09 17.09 -1.02
N PHE A 105 12.00 18.00 -0.62
CA PHE A 105 13.26 17.62 0.04
C PHE A 105 13.76 18.60 1.11
N HIS A 106 13.09 19.75 1.31
CA HIS A 106 13.58 20.78 2.25
C HIS A 106 12.54 21.26 3.25
N GLN A 107 11.78 20.36 3.89
CA GLN A 107 11.03 20.74 5.08
C GLN A 107 11.87 20.50 6.35
N LYS A 108 12.79 21.44 6.62
CA LYS A 108 13.36 21.58 7.97
C LYS A 108 12.24 22.05 8.89
N LYS A 109 11.52 21.11 9.51
CA LYS A 109 10.47 21.42 10.47
C LYS A 109 11.13 22.02 11.70
N ASN A 110 10.88 23.32 11.94
CA ASN A 110 11.18 23.95 13.22
C ASN A 110 10.68 23.06 14.35
N ARG A 111 11.54 22.79 15.34
CA ARG A 111 11.27 22.01 16.56
C ARG A 111 9.92 22.41 17.13
N LYS A 112 8.88 21.61 16.86
CA LYS A 112 7.58 21.75 17.51
C LYS A 112 7.66 20.95 18.80
N LEU A 113 7.06 21.48 19.86
CA LEU A 113 6.76 20.72 21.08
C LEU A 113 6.10 19.39 20.70
N PRO A 114 6.35 18.30 21.45
CA PRO A 114 5.77 17.00 21.15
C PRO A 114 4.26 17.14 21.06
N ARG A 115 3.72 16.63 19.95
CA ARG A 115 2.32 16.86 19.60
C ARG A 115 1.62 15.54 19.36
N PHE A 116 0.57 15.32 20.13
CA PHE A 116 -0.33 14.21 19.95
C PHE A 116 -0.93 14.19 18.54
N ARG A 117 -0.81 13.05 17.84
CA ARG A 117 -1.39 12.82 16.51
C ARG A 117 -2.38 11.67 16.58
N LEU A 118 -3.62 11.92 16.16
CA LEU A 118 -4.69 10.92 16.21
C LEU A 118 -4.38 9.66 15.37
N TRP A 119 -3.67 9.82 14.26
CA TRP A 119 -3.30 8.73 13.35
C TRP A 119 -2.25 7.77 13.91
N THR A 120 -1.42 8.21 14.86
CA THR A 120 -0.36 7.38 15.46
C THR A 120 -0.64 7.02 16.92
N PHE A 121 -1.83 7.37 17.42
CA PHE A 121 -2.24 7.03 18.77
C PHE A 121 -3.15 5.80 18.77
N PRO A 122 -2.68 4.63 19.23
CA PRO A 122 -3.48 3.41 19.28
C PRO A 122 -4.50 3.49 20.43
N VAL A 123 -5.79 3.36 20.11
CA VAL A 123 -6.90 3.40 21.07
C VAL A 123 -7.35 1.99 21.42
N LEU A 124 -7.60 1.15 20.41
CA LEU A 124 -7.85 -0.27 20.59
C LEU A 124 -6.55 -1.01 20.26
N VAL A 125 -6.09 -1.86 21.17
CA VAL A 125 -4.84 -2.63 21.02
C VAL A 125 -5.09 -4.13 21.05
N ASP A 126 -6.24 -4.53 21.60
CA ASP A 126 -6.69 -5.91 21.72
C ASP A 126 -8.14 -5.99 21.20
N GLY A 127 -8.38 -6.75 20.13
CA GLY A 127 -9.71 -6.91 19.55
C GLY A 127 -9.73 -7.60 18.19
N MET A 128 -10.93 -7.91 17.69
CA MET A 128 -11.13 -8.52 16.36
C MET A 128 -10.59 -7.64 15.21
N PHE A 129 -10.48 -6.33 15.45
CA PHE A 129 -9.99 -5.33 14.49
C PHE A 129 -8.48 -5.08 14.57
N GLY A 130 -7.75 -5.79 15.45
CA GLY A 130 -6.32 -5.52 15.67
C GLY A 130 -6.07 -4.18 16.37
N VAL A 131 -4.95 -3.53 16.03
CA VAL A 131 -4.60 -2.21 16.57
C VAL A 131 -5.31 -1.13 15.77
N VAL A 132 -6.15 -0.34 16.43
CA VAL A 132 -6.95 0.73 15.80
C VAL A 132 -6.51 2.08 16.37
N SER A 133 -6.12 2.99 15.48
CA SER A 133 -5.76 4.37 15.81
C SER A 133 -6.98 5.19 16.26
N ALA A 134 -6.75 6.33 16.90
CA ALA A 134 -7.85 7.22 17.31
C ALA A 134 -8.67 7.74 16.12
N ALA A 135 -8.01 8.02 14.99
CA ALA A 135 -8.68 8.47 13.77
C ALA A 135 -9.61 7.38 13.21
N GLU A 136 -9.12 6.13 13.12
CA GLU A 136 -9.93 4.99 12.66
C GLU A 136 -11.08 4.69 13.63
N PHE A 137 -10.83 4.78 14.94
CA PHE A 137 -11.88 4.59 15.95
C PHE A 137 -13.01 5.60 15.81
N ILE A 138 -12.69 6.89 15.57
CA ILE A 138 -13.70 7.92 15.28
C ILE A 138 -14.50 7.55 14.03
N GLY A 139 -13.82 7.08 12.97
CA GLY A 139 -14.48 6.60 11.75
C GLY A 139 -15.46 5.45 12.01
N ILE A 140 -15.05 4.44 12.78
CA ILE A 140 -15.89 3.29 13.16
C ILE A 140 -17.12 3.76 13.96
N VAL A 141 -16.94 4.66 14.94
CA VAL A 141 -18.04 5.19 15.74
C VAL A 141 -19.02 5.97 14.87
N LEU A 142 -18.53 6.85 14.00
CA LEU A 142 -19.37 7.63 13.07
C LEU A 142 -20.14 6.73 12.10
N PHE A 143 -19.48 5.73 11.53
CA PHE A 143 -20.12 4.77 10.62
C PHE A 143 -21.18 3.93 11.35
N THR A 144 -20.89 3.45 12.55
CA THR A 144 -21.85 2.69 13.36
C THR A 144 -23.05 3.54 13.73
N ALA A 145 -22.82 4.80 14.14
CA ALA A 145 -23.88 5.75 14.43
C ALA A 145 -24.75 6.02 13.20
N TYR A 146 -24.15 6.17 12.02
CA TYR A 146 -24.87 6.31 10.75
C TYR A 146 -25.77 5.10 10.48
N VAL A 147 -25.22 3.88 10.56
CA VAL A 147 -25.98 2.65 10.29
C VAL A 147 -27.17 2.51 11.25
N LEU A 148 -26.95 2.73 12.55
CA LEU A 148 -28.03 2.67 13.54
C LEU A 148 -29.08 3.75 13.31
N PHE A 149 -28.66 4.97 12.98
CA PHE A 149 -29.55 6.07 12.66
C PHE A 149 -30.38 5.77 11.40
N ALA A 150 -29.75 5.33 10.31
CA ALA A 150 -30.43 4.96 9.08
C ALA A 150 -31.43 3.82 9.32
N LEU A 151 -31.02 2.76 10.02
CA LEU A 151 -31.92 1.67 10.40
C LEU A 151 -33.11 2.17 11.22
N TYR A 152 -32.89 3.04 12.20
CA TYR A 152 -33.96 3.64 12.98
C TYR A 152 -34.93 4.41 12.10
N VAL A 153 -34.45 5.34 11.27
CA VAL A 153 -35.28 6.17 10.40
C VAL A 153 -36.09 5.31 9.42
N TYR A 154 -35.43 4.40 8.67
CA TYR A 154 -36.13 3.53 7.72
C TYR A 154 -37.15 2.62 8.41
N THR A 155 -36.81 2.04 9.57
CA THR A 155 -37.75 1.21 10.33
C THR A 155 -38.98 2.01 10.77
N THR A 156 -38.80 3.26 11.24
CA THR A 156 -39.93 4.11 11.62
C THR A 156 -40.79 4.51 10.43
N GLN A 157 -40.19 4.78 9.27
CA GLN A 157 -40.91 5.05 8.02
C GLN A 157 -41.72 3.82 7.60
N ASP A 158 -41.11 2.64 7.55
CA ASP A 158 -41.77 1.39 7.18
C ASP A 158 -42.90 1.03 8.14
N LEU A 159 -42.70 1.20 9.45
CA LEU A 159 -43.74 0.97 10.44
C LEU A 159 -44.92 1.95 10.25
N SER A 160 -44.64 3.20 9.89
CA SER A 160 -45.68 4.19 9.57
C SER A 160 -46.49 3.79 8.34
N TYR A 161 -45.85 3.20 7.32
CA TYR A 161 -46.53 2.66 6.14
C TYR A 161 -47.37 1.43 6.48
N MET A 162 -46.82 0.50 7.28
CA MET A 162 -47.57 -0.70 7.70
C MET A 162 -48.79 -0.36 8.56
N SER A 163 -48.71 0.66 9.41
CA SER A 163 -49.85 1.10 10.23
C SER A 163 -51.06 1.58 9.40
N LYS A 164 -50.83 1.97 8.12
CA LYS A 164 -51.89 2.35 7.17
C LYS A 164 -52.55 1.16 6.49
N PHE A 165 -51.95 -0.03 6.53
CA PHE A 165 -52.54 -1.26 6.00
C PHE A 165 -53.43 -1.91 7.08
N LYS A 166 -54.76 -1.77 6.95
CA LYS A 166 -55.71 -2.55 7.76
C LYS A 166 -55.55 -4.04 7.47
N LEU A 167 -55.03 -4.80 8.43
CA LEU A 167 -54.94 -6.27 8.35
C LEU A 167 -56.36 -6.88 8.33
N PRO A 168 -56.71 -7.71 7.33
CA PRO A 168 -57.94 -8.49 7.36
C PRO A 168 -57.87 -9.49 8.51
N SER A 169 -58.79 -9.39 9.46
CA SER A 169 -58.92 -10.35 10.55
C SER A 169 -59.51 -11.66 10.05
N ARG A 170 -58.84 -12.78 10.39
CA ARG A 170 -59.25 -14.20 10.26
C ARG A 170 -59.05 -14.87 8.90
N GLU A 171 -57.96 -15.64 8.82
CA GLU A 171 -57.99 -16.96 8.15
C GLU A 171 -57.24 -17.99 9.00
N LYS A 172 -57.95 -19.07 9.37
CA LYS A 172 -57.46 -20.18 10.20
C LYS A 172 -56.93 -21.29 9.29
N SER A 173 -55.61 -21.37 9.09
CA SER A 173 -54.87 -22.64 8.89
C SER A 173 -53.37 -22.33 8.85
N GLY A 174 -52.67 -22.52 9.97
CA GLY A 174 -51.29 -22.03 10.16
C GLY A 174 -50.29 -22.59 9.15
N LEU A 175 -50.30 -23.90 8.89
CA LEU A 175 -49.24 -24.55 8.10
C LEU A 175 -49.40 -24.37 6.58
N ASN A 176 -50.62 -24.53 6.04
CA ASN A 176 -50.88 -24.31 4.62
C ASN A 176 -50.74 -22.83 4.24
N LEU A 177 -51.07 -21.90 5.14
CA LEU A 177 -50.85 -20.47 4.92
C LEU A 177 -49.36 -20.13 4.94
N ILE A 178 -48.58 -20.68 5.89
CA ILE A 178 -47.13 -20.50 5.92
C ILE A 178 -46.50 -21.07 4.65
N PHE A 179 -46.90 -22.27 4.23
CA PHE A 179 -46.37 -22.91 3.01
C PHE A 179 -46.72 -22.11 1.75
N LYS A 180 -47.97 -21.65 1.60
CA LYS A 180 -48.37 -20.77 0.48
C LYS A 180 -47.63 -19.43 0.51
N LYS A 181 -47.44 -18.82 1.68
CA LYS A 181 -46.65 -17.59 1.83
C LYS A 181 -45.17 -17.83 1.50
N ALA A 182 -44.61 -18.97 1.89
CA ALA A 182 -43.23 -19.34 1.58
C ALA A 182 -43.03 -19.56 0.08
N ILE A 183 -43.95 -20.26 -0.59
CA ILE A 183 -43.92 -20.41 -2.06
C ILE A 183 -44.07 -19.06 -2.75
N SER A 184 -45.04 -18.24 -2.32
CA SER A 184 -45.23 -16.89 -2.88
C SER A 184 -43.98 -16.03 -2.71
N PHE A 185 -43.34 -16.10 -1.54
CA PHE A 185 -42.09 -15.42 -1.28
C PHE A 185 -40.97 -15.95 -2.19
N ALA A 186 -40.81 -17.27 -2.32
CA ALA A 186 -39.83 -17.87 -3.21
C ALA A 186 -40.03 -17.45 -4.68
N VAL A 187 -41.27 -17.39 -5.15
CA VAL A 187 -41.59 -16.90 -6.50
C VAL A 187 -41.26 -15.42 -6.65
N GLN A 188 -41.54 -14.58 -5.64
CA GLN A 188 -41.15 -13.17 -5.64
C GLN A 188 -39.63 -13.00 -5.69
N MET A 189 -38.86 -13.83 -5.00
CA MET A 189 -37.39 -13.80 -5.03
C MET A 189 -36.82 -14.15 -6.42
N LEU A 190 -37.57 -14.92 -7.23
CA LEU A 190 -37.19 -15.26 -8.61
C LEU A 190 -37.62 -14.21 -9.64
N GLN A 191 -38.33 -13.15 -9.23
CA GLN A 191 -38.78 -12.12 -10.17
C GLN A 191 -37.62 -11.27 -10.67
N TRP A 192 -37.59 -11.08 -11.99
CA TRP A 192 -36.74 -10.13 -12.68
C TRP A 192 -37.65 -9.13 -13.40
N THR A 193 -37.83 -7.96 -12.81
CA THR A 193 -38.67 -6.90 -13.37
C THR A 193 -37.83 -5.93 -14.20
N ASP A 194 -38.44 -5.34 -15.22
CA ASP A 194 -37.79 -4.37 -16.09
C ASP A 194 -37.70 -2.97 -15.47
N ILE A 195 -38.62 -2.65 -14.55
CA ILE A 195 -38.70 -1.37 -13.86
C ILE A 195 -38.64 -1.64 -12.36
N GLY A 196 -37.87 -0.82 -11.64
CA GLY A 196 -37.68 -0.95 -10.20
C GLY A 196 -36.62 -2.00 -9.83
N ILE A 197 -36.79 -2.59 -8.64
CA ILE A 197 -35.81 -3.49 -8.03
C ILE A 197 -36.06 -4.93 -8.50
N ALA A 198 -35.07 -5.54 -9.14
CA ALA A 198 -35.14 -6.93 -9.62
C ALA A 198 -34.62 -7.90 -8.55
N ASN A 199 -35.48 -8.76 -8.00
CA ASN A 199 -35.14 -9.60 -6.85
C ASN A 199 -34.12 -10.71 -7.16
N LEU A 200 -34.28 -11.41 -8.30
CA LEU A 200 -33.39 -12.53 -8.65
C LEU A 200 -31.92 -12.11 -8.76
N PRO A 201 -31.58 -11.01 -9.49
CA PRO A 201 -30.22 -10.48 -9.46
C PRO A 201 -29.73 -10.12 -8.05
N GLY A 202 -30.61 -9.58 -7.20
CA GLY A 202 -30.30 -9.28 -5.80
C GLY A 202 -29.93 -10.53 -5.00
N VAL A 203 -30.64 -11.64 -5.19
CA VAL A 203 -30.31 -12.93 -4.57
C VAL A 203 -28.94 -13.43 -5.01
N ILE A 204 -28.63 -13.35 -6.31
CA ILE A 204 -27.33 -13.78 -6.85
C ILE A 204 -26.20 -12.92 -6.27
N SER A 205 -26.39 -11.60 -6.25
CA SER A 205 -25.44 -10.66 -5.65
C SER A 205 -25.23 -10.97 -4.15
N LEU A 206 -26.32 -11.15 -3.39
CA LEU A 206 -26.25 -11.47 -1.96
C LEU A 206 -25.51 -12.80 -1.70
N LEU A 207 -25.80 -13.85 -2.48
CA LEU A 207 -25.11 -15.14 -2.34
C LEU A 207 -23.61 -15.01 -2.60
N ALA A 208 -23.20 -14.28 -3.65
CA ALA A 208 -21.80 -13.99 -3.92
C ALA A 208 -21.15 -13.23 -2.75
N GLY A 209 -21.84 -12.21 -2.22
CA GLY A 209 -21.42 -11.44 -1.04
C GLY A 209 -21.24 -12.30 0.21
N LEU A 210 -22.18 -13.21 0.50
CA LEU A 210 -22.14 -14.10 1.65
C LEU A 210 -20.99 -15.11 1.56
N VAL A 211 -20.73 -15.65 0.36
CA VAL A 211 -19.58 -16.55 0.13
C VAL A 211 -18.27 -15.81 0.36
N MET A 212 -18.11 -14.61 -0.21
CA MET A 212 -16.92 -13.77 0.02
C MET A 212 -16.72 -13.44 1.51
N TRP A 213 -17.79 -13.06 2.19
CA TRP A 213 -17.77 -12.74 3.61
C TRP A 213 -17.36 -13.94 4.46
N ALA A 214 -17.97 -15.11 4.23
CA ALA A 214 -17.67 -16.34 4.96
C ALA A 214 -16.20 -16.74 4.79
N THR A 215 -15.64 -16.68 3.58
CA THR A 215 -14.24 -17.08 3.36
C THR A 215 -13.23 -16.03 3.83
N SER A 216 -13.66 -14.78 4.03
CA SER A 216 -12.83 -13.70 4.58
C SER A 216 -12.55 -13.79 6.08
N PHE A 217 -13.26 -14.66 6.82
CA PHE A 217 -13.04 -14.80 8.26
C PHE A 217 -11.59 -15.18 8.59
N PRO A 218 -10.93 -14.55 9.58
CA PRO A 218 -9.51 -14.75 9.83
C PRO A 218 -9.06 -16.21 10.01
N PRO A 219 -9.81 -17.10 10.70
CA PRO A 219 -9.43 -18.51 10.81
C PRO A 219 -9.42 -19.24 9.47
N ILE A 220 -10.37 -18.91 8.58
CA ILE A 220 -10.50 -19.53 7.27
C ILE A 220 -9.43 -18.97 6.34
N ARG A 221 -9.30 -17.65 6.25
CA ARG A 221 -8.29 -16.99 5.40
C ARG A 221 -6.86 -17.41 5.74
N LYS A 222 -6.50 -17.49 7.03
CA LYS A 222 -5.15 -17.87 7.47
C LYS A 222 -4.82 -19.35 7.20
N LYS A 223 -5.82 -20.24 7.22
CA LYS A 223 -5.62 -21.68 7.01
C LYS A 223 -5.79 -22.10 5.54
N TYR A 224 -6.69 -21.46 4.82
CA TYR A 224 -7.10 -21.76 3.44
C TYR A 224 -7.04 -20.49 2.58
N PHE A 225 -5.86 -19.90 2.47
CA PHE A 225 -5.65 -18.64 1.74
C PHE A 225 -6.12 -18.71 0.27
N GLU A 226 -5.88 -19.84 -0.42
CA GLU A 226 -6.31 -20.00 -1.82
C GLU A 226 -7.83 -19.97 -1.97
N LEU A 227 -8.57 -20.61 -1.06
CA LEU A 227 -10.03 -20.58 -1.06
C LEU A 227 -10.54 -19.15 -0.88
N PHE A 228 -9.98 -18.42 0.09
CA PHE A 228 -10.26 -17.00 0.28
C PHE A 228 -9.98 -16.22 -1.01
N PHE A 229 -8.78 -16.34 -1.56
CA PHE A 229 -8.36 -15.58 -2.73
C PHE A 229 -9.27 -15.79 -3.95
N PHE A 230 -9.61 -17.03 -4.28
CA PHE A 230 -10.46 -17.35 -5.43
C PHE A 230 -11.92 -16.93 -5.21
N THR A 231 -12.49 -17.18 -4.03
CA THR A 231 -13.86 -16.77 -3.73
C THR A 231 -14.00 -15.26 -3.64
N HIS A 232 -12.96 -14.53 -3.24
CA HIS A 232 -12.98 -13.07 -3.23
C HIS A 232 -13.14 -12.47 -4.63
N GLN A 233 -12.71 -13.15 -5.70
CA GLN A 233 -12.93 -12.71 -7.09
C GLN A 233 -14.41 -12.65 -7.48
N LEU A 234 -15.31 -13.26 -6.69
CA LEU A 234 -16.76 -13.15 -6.87
C LEU A 234 -17.27 -11.71 -6.68
N TYR A 235 -16.41 -10.74 -6.31
CA TYR A 235 -16.77 -9.32 -6.29
C TYR A 235 -17.26 -8.85 -7.68
N ILE A 236 -16.77 -9.44 -8.77
CA ILE A 236 -17.23 -9.10 -10.13
C ILE A 236 -18.70 -9.50 -10.30
N VAL A 237 -19.05 -10.72 -9.88
CA VAL A 237 -20.42 -11.23 -9.88
C VAL A 237 -21.29 -10.36 -8.98
N PHE A 238 -20.81 -10.07 -7.77
CA PHE A 238 -21.51 -9.19 -6.82
C PHE A 238 -21.87 -7.84 -7.45
N LEU A 239 -20.90 -7.15 -8.06
CA LEU A 239 -21.10 -5.81 -8.62
C LEU A 239 -22.03 -5.79 -9.86
N ILE A 240 -21.87 -6.75 -10.77
CA ILE A 240 -22.73 -6.83 -11.98
C ILE A 240 -24.18 -7.12 -11.59
N PHE A 241 -24.40 -8.12 -10.73
CA PHE A 241 -25.75 -8.48 -10.30
C PHE A 241 -26.34 -7.46 -9.32
N PHE A 242 -25.51 -6.73 -8.57
CA PHE A 242 -25.96 -5.56 -7.81
C PHE A 242 -26.51 -4.47 -8.74
N ALA A 243 -25.81 -4.17 -9.85
CA ALA A 243 -26.30 -3.20 -10.83
C ALA A 243 -27.62 -3.64 -11.48
N PHE A 244 -27.76 -4.93 -11.81
CA PHE A 244 -29.02 -5.49 -12.30
C PHE A 244 -30.14 -5.43 -11.26
N HIS A 245 -29.80 -5.63 -9.99
CA HIS A 245 -30.76 -5.61 -8.89
C HIS A 245 -31.36 -4.22 -8.68
N VAL A 246 -30.53 -3.17 -8.65
CA VAL A 246 -30.95 -1.83 -8.23
C VAL A 246 -31.20 -0.85 -9.39
N GLY A 247 -30.79 -1.20 -10.61
CA GLY A 247 -30.91 -0.34 -11.78
C GLY A 247 -29.90 0.82 -11.80
N ASP A 248 -29.91 1.61 -12.88
CA ASP A 248 -28.96 2.71 -13.10
C ASP A 248 -29.08 3.81 -12.04
N PHE A 249 -30.32 4.15 -11.66
CA PHE A 249 -30.61 5.21 -10.68
C PHE A 249 -29.91 4.98 -9.34
N LEU A 250 -30.14 3.83 -8.68
CA LEU A 250 -29.52 3.53 -7.38
C LEU A 250 -28.05 3.15 -7.52
N PHE A 251 -27.67 2.47 -8.60
CA PHE A 251 -26.27 2.11 -8.84
C PHE A 251 -25.38 3.35 -8.93
N SER A 252 -25.89 4.44 -9.54
CA SER A 252 -25.18 5.72 -9.68
C SER A 252 -24.73 6.35 -8.35
N MET A 253 -25.37 5.98 -7.22
CA MET A 253 -24.96 6.45 -5.89
C MET A 253 -23.60 5.90 -5.45
N THR A 254 -23.26 4.70 -5.92
CA THR A 254 -21.99 4.01 -5.59
C THR A 254 -20.98 4.03 -6.73
N ALA A 255 -21.40 4.48 -7.91
CA ALA A 255 -20.62 4.41 -9.13
C ALA A 255 -19.28 5.15 -9.06
N GLY A 256 -19.16 6.26 -8.32
CA GLY A 256 -17.91 7.01 -8.18
C GLY A 256 -16.80 6.18 -7.53
N ALA A 257 -17.12 5.46 -6.46
CA ALA A 257 -16.18 4.56 -5.78
C ALA A 257 -15.80 3.37 -6.68
N ILE A 258 -16.79 2.78 -7.35
CA ILE A 258 -16.57 1.69 -8.31
C ILE A 258 -15.68 2.16 -9.47
N PHE A 259 -15.88 3.39 -9.96
CA PHE A 259 -15.09 3.98 -11.04
C PHE A 259 -13.63 4.14 -10.64
N ILE A 260 -13.35 4.70 -9.46
CA ILE A 260 -11.98 4.81 -8.94
C ILE A 260 -11.34 3.43 -8.78
N PHE A 261 -12.10 2.43 -8.32
CA PHE A 261 -11.63 1.06 -8.24
C PHE A 261 -11.30 0.47 -9.62
N MET A 262 -12.10 0.76 -10.66
CA MET A 262 -11.80 0.35 -12.04
C MET A 262 -10.52 1.01 -12.57
N LEU A 263 -10.32 2.30 -12.27
CA LEU A 263 -9.11 3.04 -12.62
C LEU A 263 -7.86 2.40 -11.99
N ASP A 264 -7.88 2.16 -10.67
CA ASP A 264 -6.77 1.48 -9.97
C ASP A 264 -6.51 0.08 -10.54
N ARG A 265 -7.57 -0.72 -10.75
CA ARG A 265 -7.44 -2.08 -11.29
C ARG A 265 -6.84 -2.09 -12.70
N PHE A 266 -7.24 -1.16 -13.56
CA PHE A 266 -6.71 -1.07 -14.92
C PHE A 266 -5.23 -0.65 -14.94
N LEU A 267 -4.85 0.34 -14.12
CA LEU A 267 -3.44 0.73 -13.98
C LEU A 267 -2.57 -0.42 -13.49
N ARG A 268 -3.00 -1.15 -12.44
CA ARG A 268 -2.30 -2.34 -11.95
C ARG A 268 -2.21 -3.42 -13.01
N PHE A 269 -3.30 -3.65 -13.75
CA PHE A 269 -3.29 -4.59 -14.88
C PHE A 269 -2.21 -4.21 -15.90
N CYS A 270 -2.14 -2.95 -16.34
CA CYS A 270 -1.11 -2.48 -17.27
C CYS A 270 0.31 -2.61 -16.69
N GLN A 271 0.51 -2.28 -15.42
CA GLN A 271 1.79 -2.42 -14.71
C GLN A 271 2.26 -3.88 -14.69
N SER A 272 1.35 -4.80 -14.37
CA SER A 272 1.60 -6.22 -14.18
C SER A 272 1.95 -7.00 -15.46
N GLN A 273 1.73 -6.41 -16.64
CA GLN A 273 2.06 -7.04 -17.93
C GLN A 273 3.57 -7.06 -18.21
N LYS A 274 4.38 -6.26 -17.52
CA LYS A 274 5.83 -6.27 -17.72
C LYS A 274 6.49 -7.45 -17.00
N THR A 275 7.41 -8.09 -17.71
CA THR A 275 8.33 -9.05 -17.10
C THR A 275 9.55 -8.30 -16.59
N VAL A 276 10.00 -8.66 -15.40
CA VAL A 276 11.12 -8.06 -14.70
C VAL A 276 12.28 -9.04 -14.71
N LYS A 277 13.48 -8.52 -14.97
CA LYS A 277 14.68 -9.34 -14.94
C LYS A 277 15.10 -9.58 -13.49
N VAL A 278 15.29 -10.85 -13.14
CA VAL A 278 15.98 -11.25 -11.92
C VAL A 278 17.48 -11.13 -12.16
N ILE A 279 18.16 -10.29 -11.38
CA ILE A 279 19.61 -10.07 -11.45
C ILE A 279 20.33 -11.21 -10.75
N SER A 280 19.92 -11.52 -9.52
CA SER A 280 20.43 -12.64 -8.74
C SER A 280 19.36 -13.23 -7.84
N ALA A 281 19.50 -14.51 -7.54
CA ALA A 281 18.75 -15.21 -6.51
C ALA A 281 19.71 -16.02 -5.64
N THR A 282 19.71 -15.73 -4.34
CA THR A 282 20.69 -16.25 -3.36
C THR A 282 19.97 -16.88 -2.19
N CYS A 283 20.37 -18.07 -1.76
CA CYS A 283 19.81 -18.71 -0.57
C CYS A 283 20.70 -18.47 0.65
N LEU A 284 20.17 -17.73 1.64
CA LEU A 284 20.88 -17.43 2.87
C LEU A 284 20.90 -18.66 3.80
N PRO A 285 21.88 -18.78 4.72
CA PRO A 285 22.01 -19.94 5.62
C PRO A 285 20.76 -20.25 6.46
N CYS A 286 19.95 -19.23 6.75
CA CYS A 286 18.66 -19.38 7.44
C CYS A 286 17.53 -19.94 6.58
N GLY A 287 17.78 -20.25 5.31
CA GLY A 287 16.80 -20.71 4.33
C GLY A 287 15.91 -19.59 3.75
N THR A 288 16.28 -18.33 3.96
CA THR A 288 15.63 -17.16 3.35
C THR A 288 16.25 -16.92 1.98
N VAL A 289 15.41 -16.65 0.98
CA VAL A 289 15.85 -16.33 -0.37
C VAL A 289 15.98 -14.82 -0.51
N GLU A 290 17.15 -14.33 -0.90
CA GLU A 290 17.33 -12.97 -1.39
C GLU A 290 17.13 -12.95 -2.90
N LEU A 291 16.25 -12.06 -3.37
CA LEU A 291 15.97 -11.87 -4.78
C LEU A 291 16.27 -10.43 -5.17
N VAL A 292 17.19 -10.23 -6.12
CA VAL A 292 17.55 -8.91 -6.65
C VAL A 292 16.91 -8.74 -8.03
N LEU A 293 16.13 -7.68 -8.19
CA LEU A 293 15.32 -7.38 -9.37
C LEU A 293 15.83 -6.12 -10.05
N SER A 294 15.69 -6.04 -11.38
CA SER A 294 16.04 -4.82 -12.13
C SER A 294 14.98 -3.73 -11.98
N LYS A 295 15.42 -2.50 -11.71
CA LYS A 295 14.56 -1.29 -11.70
C LYS A 295 15.05 -0.24 -12.69
N PRO A 296 14.17 0.59 -13.27
CA PRO A 296 14.60 1.73 -14.06
C PRO A 296 15.09 2.86 -13.14
N GLU A 297 15.92 3.77 -13.67
CA GLU A 297 16.56 4.82 -12.87
C GLU A 297 15.56 5.82 -12.29
N ASN A 298 14.54 6.15 -13.07
CA ASN A 298 13.44 7.04 -12.68
C ASN A 298 12.46 6.43 -11.67
N LEU A 299 12.64 5.16 -11.26
CA LEU A 299 11.78 4.54 -10.25
C LEU A 299 12.20 4.98 -8.85
N HIS A 300 11.47 5.95 -8.32
CA HIS A 300 11.61 6.39 -6.93
C HIS A 300 10.80 5.50 -5.99
N TYR A 301 11.38 5.18 -4.84
CA TYR A 301 10.70 4.44 -3.79
C TYR A 301 11.24 4.84 -2.41
N ASN A 302 10.54 4.41 -1.37
CA ASN A 302 10.89 4.69 0.02
C ASN A 302 11.40 3.40 0.68
N ALA A 303 12.24 3.49 1.72
CA ALA A 303 12.74 2.32 2.46
C ALA A 303 11.62 1.46 3.07
N LEU A 304 10.44 2.03 3.33
CA LEU A 304 9.24 1.33 3.79
C LEU A 304 8.34 0.83 2.65
N SER A 305 8.84 0.80 1.42
CA SER A 305 8.08 0.32 0.27
C SER A 305 8.03 -1.21 0.22
N PHE A 306 7.07 -1.72 -0.52
CA PHE A 306 6.85 -3.13 -0.79
C PHE A 306 6.41 -3.33 -2.23
N ILE A 307 6.63 -4.54 -2.75
CA ILE A 307 6.25 -4.93 -4.10
C ILE A 307 5.37 -6.16 -4.06
N PHE A 308 4.47 -6.34 -5.02
CA PHE A 308 3.88 -7.65 -5.28
C PHE A 308 4.67 -8.36 -6.36
N LEU A 309 5.09 -9.58 -6.05
CA LEU A 309 5.85 -10.43 -6.93
C LEU A 309 4.98 -11.59 -7.41
N LYS A 310 4.99 -11.83 -8.72
CA LYS A 310 4.48 -13.04 -9.36
C LYS A 310 5.64 -13.74 -10.06
N VAL A 311 5.85 -15.02 -9.76
CA VAL A 311 6.81 -15.88 -10.44
C VAL A 311 6.04 -16.89 -11.28
N ARG A 312 6.19 -16.81 -12.61
CA ARG A 312 5.34 -17.54 -13.56
C ARG A 312 5.48 -19.06 -13.43
N GLU A 313 6.68 -19.51 -13.11
CA GLU A 313 7.04 -20.93 -12.96
C GLU A 313 6.39 -21.57 -11.72
N LEU A 314 5.98 -20.75 -10.74
CA LEU A 314 5.35 -21.22 -9.50
C LEU A 314 3.83 -21.17 -9.57
N SER A 315 3.30 -20.08 -10.14
CA SER A 315 1.87 -19.78 -10.14
C SER A 315 1.53 -18.76 -11.23
N TRP A 316 0.45 -19.00 -11.98
CA TRP A 316 -0.02 -18.07 -13.01
C TRP A 316 -0.78 -16.85 -12.46
N LEU A 317 -1.45 -17.00 -11.32
CA LEU A 317 -2.40 -16.02 -10.80
C LEU A 317 -2.04 -15.44 -9.42
N GLN A 318 -1.11 -16.06 -8.69
CA GLN A 318 -0.80 -15.65 -7.32
C GLN A 318 0.23 -14.50 -7.33
N TRP A 319 -0.13 -13.42 -6.64
CA TRP A 319 0.71 -12.28 -6.37
C TRP A 319 0.99 -12.22 -4.87
N HIS A 320 2.26 -12.13 -4.49
CA HIS A 320 2.70 -12.12 -3.10
C HIS A 320 3.43 -10.81 -2.77
N PRO A 321 3.03 -10.08 -1.72
CA PRO A 321 3.70 -8.87 -1.28
C PRO A 321 4.97 -9.21 -0.50
N PHE A 322 6.02 -8.43 -0.75
CA PHE A 322 7.28 -8.47 -0.04
C PHE A 322 7.77 -7.05 0.22
N SER A 323 8.19 -6.74 1.46
CA SER A 323 8.90 -5.50 1.76
C SER A 323 10.19 -5.44 0.95
N VAL A 324 10.49 -4.26 0.43
CA VAL A 324 11.79 -3.98 -0.16
C VAL A 324 12.83 -3.98 0.96
N SER A 325 13.97 -4.64 0.73
CA SER A 325 15.09 -4.71 1.67
C SER A 325 16.25 -3.80 1.28
N SER A 326 16.29 -3.31 0.05
CA SER A 326 17.27 -2.31 -0.40
C SER A 326 16.84 -0.88 -0.07
N SER A 327 17.81 0.00 0.13
CA SER A 327 17.60 1.45 0.17
C SER A 327 17.36 2.01 -1.24
N PRO A 328 16.55 3.08 -1.38
CA PRO A 328 16.48 3.84 -2.63
C PRO A 328 17.85 4.40 -3.09
N LEU A 329 18.84 4.42 -2.20
CA LEU A 329 20.20 4.88 -2.46
C LEU A 329 21.22 3.74 -2.70
N ASP A 330 20.87 2.46 -2.53
CA ASP A 330 21.79 1.31 -2.70
C ASP A 330 22.23 1.11 -4.16
N GLY A 331 21.50 1.68 -5.12
CA GLY A 331 21.88 1.68 -6.52
C GLY A 331 20.80 2.18 -7.47
N LYS A 332 21.23 2.54 -8.68
CA LYS A 332 20.34 3.13 -9.70
C LYS A 332 19.43 2.11 -10.37
N HIS A 333 19.85 0.86 -10.49
CA HIS A 333 19.20 -0.11 -11.38
C HIS A 333 18.77 -1.43 -10.73
N HIS A 334 18.87 -1.57 -9.41
CA HIS A 334 18.44 -2.77 -8.70
C HIS A 334 17.55 -2.48 -7.50
N LEU A 335 16.75 -3.48 -7.11
CA LEU A 335 15.90 -3.51 -5.93
C LEU A 335 15.94 -4.93 -5.35
N SER A 336 16.10 -5.08 -4.04
CA SER A 336 16.15 -6.40 -3.39
C SER A 336 14.96 -6.67 -2.50
N VAL A 337 14.58 -7.95 -2.39
CA VAL A 337 13.60 -8.46 -1.43
C VAL A 337 14.10 -9.71 -0.72
N LEU A 338 13.72 -9.88 0.53
CA LEU A 338 14.02 -11.06 1.34
C LEU A 338 12.76 -11.91 1.57
N ILE A 339 12.80 -13.16 1.13
CA ILE A 339 11.67 -14.07 1.10
C ILE A 339 11.92 -15.25 2.04
N LYS A 340 11.28 -15.21 3.21
CA LYS A 340 11.32 -16.33 4.17
C LYS A 340 10.36 -17.44 3.75
N VAL A 341 10.82 -18.68 3.83
CA VAL A 341 9.97 -19.84 3.53
C VAL A 341 8.95 -20.09 4.64
N LEU A 342 7.67 -19.88 4.32
CA LEU A 342 6.53 -19.99 5.25
C LEU A 342 5.37 -20.85 4.71
N GLY A 343 5.31 -21.12 3.41
CA GLY A 343 4.18 -21.83 2.79
C GLY A 343 4.58 -22.55 1.50
N GLY A 344 3.59 -23.15 0.81
CA GLY A 344 3.83 -23.94 -0.39
C GLY A 344 4.50 -23.16 -1.53
N TRP A 345 4.05 -21.93 -1.78
CA TRP A 345 4.62 -21.07 -2.82
C TRP A 345 6.10 -20.72 -2.54
N THR A 346 6.41 -20.24 -1.32
CA THR A 346 7.78 -19.84 -0.95
C THR A 346 8.71 -21.04 -0.84
N LYS A 347 8.19 -22.21 -0.46
CA LYS A 347 8.93 -23.48 -0.48
C LYS A 347 9.34 -23.85 -1.91
N LYS A 348 8.41 -23.84 -2.86
CA LYS A 348 8.71 -24.10 -4.27
C LYS A 348 9.71 -23.11 -4.86
N LEU A 349 9.62 -21.82 -4.49
CA LEU A 349 10.60 -20.81 -4.92
C LEU A 349 12.02 -21.19 -4.48
N ARG A 350 12.21 -21.48 -3.19
CA ARG A 350 13.51 -21.88 -2.66
C ARG A 350 13.97 -23.18 -3.31
N ASP A 351 13.10 -24.19 -3.39
CA ASP A 351 13.46 -25.49 -3.95
C ASP A 351 13.93 -25.33 -5.42
N ASN A 352 13.28 -24.49 -6.24
CA ASN A 352 13.71 -24.17 -7.61
C ASN A 352 15.09 -23.48 -7.67
N ILE A 353 15.45 -22.67 -6.67
CA ILE A 353 16.75 -21.97 -6.61
C ILE A 353 17.84 -22.91 -6.07
N SER A 354 17.46 -23.85 -5.20
CA SER A 354 18.38 -24.81 -4.57
C SER A 354 18.63 -26.06 -5.41
N MET A 355 17.91 -26.30 -6.52
CA MET A 355 18.22 -27.44 -7.40
C MET A 355 19.59 -27.23 -8.05
N GLU A 356 20.54 -28.12 -7.73
CA GLU A 356 21.83 -28.20 -8.40
C GLU A 356 21.66 -28.64 -9.86
N PRO A 357 22.56 -28.22 -10.77
CA PRO A 357 22.75 -28.86 -12.06
C PRO A 357 23.58 -30.15 -11.91
N GLU A 358 23.17 -31.12 -11.09
CA GLU A 358 23.87 -32.43 -11.02
C GLU A 358 23.49 -33.37 -12.18
N GLU A 359 22.42 -33.10 -12.94
CA GLU A 359 21.98 -33.97 -14.05
C GLU A 359 22.27 -33.43 -15.47
N LEU A 360 22.98 -32.29 -15.63
CA LEU A 360 23.25 -31.69 -16.94
C LEU A 360 24.74 -31.46 -17.23
N GLU A 361 25.62 -32.32 -16.74
CA GLU A 361 27.04 -32.31 -17.17
C GLU A 361 27.28 -32.94 -18.55
N ASN A 362 26.27 -33.55 -19.19
CA ASN A 362 26.44 -34.30 -20.43
C ASN A 362 25.76 -33.71 -21.69
N VAL A 363 25.26 -32.47 -21.67
CA VAL A 363 24.73 -31.83 -22.89
C VAL A 363 25.18 -30.37 -22.99
N LEU A 364 26.12 -30.13 -23.91
CA LEU A 364 26.52 -28.86 -24.58
C LEU A 364 26.51 -27.53 -23.78
N PRO A 365 27.58 -26.71 -23.88
CA PRO A 365 27.76 -25.53 -23.02
C PRO A 365 26.98 -24.30 -23.52
N PHE A 366 25.66 -24.34 -23.71
CA PHE A 366 24.87 -23.14 -24.09
C PHE A 366 23.37 -23.23 -23.79
N GLU A 367 22.92 -23.59 -22.59
CA GLU A 367 21.57 -23.19 -22.14
C GLU A 367 21.56 -22.74 -20.66
N PRO A 368 21.10 -21.51 -20.35
CA PRO A 368 21.13 -20.97 -18.99
C PRO A 368 20.03 -21.57 -18.11
N ILE A 369 20.39 -21.78 -16.83
CA ILE A 369 19.59 -21.91 -15.60
C ILE A 369 18.12 -21.55 -15.82
N SER A 370 17.20 -22.43 -15.38
CA SER A 370 15.74 -22.23 -15.42
C SER A 370 15.38 -20.77 -15.19
N LYS A 371 15.04 -20.07 -16.27
CA LYS A 371 14.87 -18.63 -16.30
C LYS A 371 13.66 -18.25 -15.44
N ILE A 372 13.89 -17.87 -14.18
CA ILE A 372 12.83 -17.39 -13.28
C ILE A 372 12.24 -16.13 -13.91
N THR A 373 10.99 -16.20 -14.35
CA THR A 373 10.28 -15.09 -14.97
C THR A 373 9.41 -14.42 -13.92
N ALA A 374 9.87 -13.27 -13.45
CA ALA A 374 9.14 -12.44 -12.49
C ALA A 374 8.29 -11.37 -13.20
N SER A 375 7.12 -11.06 -12.62
CA SER A 375 6.39 -9.81 -12.85
C SER A 375 6.25 -9.11 -11.50
N VAL A 376 6.31 -7.78 -11.52
CA VAL A 376 6.28 -6.97 -10.30
C VAL A 376 5.24 -5.87 -10.41
N GLU A 377 4.41 -5.73 -9.38
CA GLU A 377 3.59 -4.55 -9.15
C GLU A 377 4.17 -3.74 -7.98
N GLY A 378 4.12 -2.41 -8.08
CA GLY A 378 4.75 -1.48 -7.13
C GLY A 378 6.06 -0.88 -7.67
N PRO A 379 6.90 -0.30 -6.82
CA PRO A 379 6.83 -0.28 -5.36
C PRO A 379 5.68 0.57 -4.83
N TYR A 380 4.97 0.00 -3.86
CA TYR A 380 3.94 0.67 -3.06
C TYR A 380 4.53 1.04 -1.71
N GLY A 381 4.04 2.09 -1.08
CA GLY A 381 4.52 2.50 0.23
C GLY A 381 3.94 3.85 0.61
N HIS A 382 4.27 4.31 1.82
CA HIS A 382 3.87 5.64 2.23
C HIS A 382 4.71 6.69 1.50
N GLU A 383 4.02 7.72 0.98
CA GLU A 383 4.64 8.91 0.37
C GLU A 383 5.58 9.60 1.36
N LEU A 384 5.22 9.58 2.65
CA LEU A 384 6.08 10.10 3.72
C LEU A 384 7.10 9.05 4.18
N ALA A 385 8.38 9.43 4.16
CA ALA A 385 9.46 8.72 4.82
C ALA A 385 9.38 8.88 6.35
N TYR A 386 8.48 8.14 7.00
CA TYR A 386 8.26 8.22 8.45
C TYR A 386 9.52 8.03 9.27
N HIS A 387 10.43 7.16 8.82
CA HIS A 387 11.72 6.95 9.48
C HIS A 387 12.58 8.22 9.47
N LEU A 388 12.43 9.11 8.49
CA LEU A 388 13.15 10.39 8.44
C LEU A 388 12.45 11.51 9.23
N MET A 389 11.29 11.28 9.84
CA MET A 389 10.54 12.33 10.55
C MET A 389 10.93 12.50 12.01
N TYR A 390 11.69 11.56 12.59
CA TYR A 390 12.01 11.52 14.01
C TYR A 390 13.52 11.48 14.22
N GLU A 391 14.03 12.20 15.22
CA GLU A 391 15.45 12.11 15.63
C GLU A 391 15.73 10.79 16.37
N ASN A 392 14.72 10.25 17.06
CA ASN A 392 14.80 9.03 17.83
C ASN A 392 13.82 7.98 17.29
N LEU A 393 14.32 6.78 16.98
CA LEU A 393 13.55 5.69 16.41
C LEU A 393 13.65 4.41 17.24
N ILE A 394 12.51 3.75 17.42
CA ILE A 394 12.42 2.37 17.92
C ILE A 394 11.85 1.51 16.80
N LEU A 395 12.64 0.56 16.32
CA LEU A 395 12.29 -0.37 15.25
C LEU A 395 12.10 -1.77 15.86
N VAL A 396 10.85 -2.24 15.94
CA VAL A 396 10.51 -3.54 16.56
C VAL A 396 10.16 -4.58 15.49
N ALA A 397 11.04 -5.57 15.31
CA ALA A 397 10.91 -6.59 14.27
C ALA A 397 10.59 -7.97 14.85
N GLY A 398 9.71 -8.71 14.18
CA GLY A 398 9.44 -10.13 14.45
C GLY A 398 9.78 -11.02 13.25
N GLY A 399 10.76 -11.91 13.39
CA GLY A 399 11.17 -12.82 12.31
C GLY A 399 11.63 -12.07 11.06
N ILE A 400 11.00 -12.35 9.89
CA ILE A 400 11.32 -11.70 8.61
C ILE A 400 10.87 -10.22 8.56
N GLY A 401 10.14 -9.73 9.55
CA GLY A 401 9.79 -8.30 9.66
C GLY A 401 10.99 -7.36 9.83
N ILE A 402 12.21 -7.89 9.93
CA ILE A 402 13.45 -7.11 9.87
C ILE A 402 13.73 -6.51 8.48
N SER A 403 13.23 -7.12 7.40
CA SER A 403 13.51 -6.70 6.01
C SER A 403 13.31 -5.21 5.73
N PRO A 404 12.17 -4.56 6.07
CA PRO A 404 11.99 -3.12 5.86
C PRO A 404 12.93 -2.27 6.75
N PHE A 405 13.39 -2.79 7.89
CA PHE A 405 14.33 -2.07 8.75
C PHE A 405 15.76 -2.15 8.22
N LEU A 406 16.10 -3.22 7.50
CA LEU A 406 17.34 -3.28 6.74
C LEU A 406 17.37 -2.18 5.68
N ALA A 407 16.26 -1.98 4.95
CA ALA A 407 16.14 -0.87 3.98
C ALA A 407 16.26 0.50 4.66
N ILE A 408 15.61 0.70 5.82
CA ILE A 408 15.71 1.95 6.59
C ILE A 408 17.16 2.21 7.02
N LEU A 409 17.84 1.20 7.55
CA LEU A 409 19.20 1.34 8.04
C LEU A 409 20.15 1.70 6.89
N ARG A 410 20.05 1.00 5.75
CA ARG A 410 20.80 1.34 4.54
C ARG A 410 20.52 2.77 4.06
N ASP A 411 19.26 3.22 4.06
CA ASP A 411 18.89 4.60 3.67
C ASP A 411 19.49 5.65 4.63
N ILE A 412 19.44 5.42 5.94
CA ILE A 412 20.05 6.31 6.94
C ILE A 412 21.57 6.38 6.73
N LEU A 413 22.24 5.24 6.57
CA LEU A 413 23.70 5.18 6.40
C LEU A 413 24.15 5.87 5.11
N HIS A 414 23.48 5.60 3.99
CA HIS A 414 23.77 6.28 2.73
C HIS A 414 23.58 7.79 2.82
N ARG A 415 22.53 8.26 3.52
CA ARG A 415 22.31 9.70 3.73
C ARG A 415 23.40 10.33 4.58
N ILE A 416 23.84 9.65 5.65
CA ILE A 416 24.93 10.10 6.51
C ILE A 416 26.24 10.20 5.72
N ASN A 417 26.55 9.17 4.94
CA ASN A 417 27.76 9.11 4.11
C ASN A 417 27.75 10.21 3.04
N MET A 418 26.62 10.39 2.34
CA MET A 418 26.42 11.45 1.35
C MET A 418 26.21 12.85 1.96
N SER A 419 26.29 13.00 3.28
CA SER A 419 26.02 14.26 4.00
C SER A 419 24.66 14.91 3.65
N LYS A 420 23.67 14.09 3.29
CA LYS A 420 22.28 14.52 3.03
C LYS A 420 21.54 14.73 4.36
N SER A 421 20.49 15.55 4.32
CA SER A 421 19.64 15.78 5.49
C SER A 421 19.07 14.46 6.01
N CYS A 422 19.43 14.12 7.25
CA CYS A 422 18.97 12.95 7.99
C CYS A 422 18.65 13.40 9.42
N LEU A 423 17.41 13.20 9.86
CA LEU A 423 16.99 13.51 11.23
C LEU A 423 17.38 12.41 12.24
N PRO A 424 17.24 11.11 11.92
CA PRO A 424 17.61 10.03 12.84
C PRO A 424 19.04 10.14 13.35
N LYS A 425 19.18 10.14 14.68
CA LYS A 425 20.47 10.11 15.40
C LYS A 425 20.55 8.95 16.36
N ASN A 426 19.42 8.54 16.94
CA ASN A 426 19.34 7.43 17.86
C ASN A 426 18.37 6.39 17.29
N VAL A 427 18.86 5.18 17.04
CA VAL A 427 18.08 4.08 16.48
C VAL A 427 18.25 2.86 17.39
N LEU A 428 17.14 2.43 17.97
CA LEU A 428 17.04 1.19 18.75
C LEU A 428 16.31 0.14 17.92
N ILE A 429 16.99 -0.96 17.58
CA ILE A 429 16.38 -2.11 16.91
C ILE A 429 16.12 -3.21 17.94
N VAL A 430 14.85 -3.54 18.14
CA VAL A 430 14.41 -4.68 18.96
C VAL A 430 13.96 -5.79 18.05
N TRP A 431 14.72 -6.88 17.94
CA TRP A 431 14.45 -7.94 16.99
C TRP A 431 14.21 -9.28 17.67
N ALA A 432 13.01 -9.83 17.54
CA ALA A 432 12.65 -11.14 18.07
C ALA A 432 12.64 -12.21 16.96
N VAL A 433 13.47 -13.24 17.13
CA VAL A 433 13.56 -14.39 16.22
C VAL A 433 13.26 -15.70 16.95
N LYS A 434 12.90 -16.73 16.19
CA LYS A 434 12.66 -18.07 16.77
C LYS A 434 13.96 -18.80 17.06
N ARG A 435 14.94 -18.72 16.16
CA ARG A 435 16.20 -19.46 16.19
C ARG A 435 17.37 -18.53 15.89
N SER A 436 18.54 -18.79 16.47
CA SER A 436 19.74 -17.97 16.27
C SER A 436 20.24 -17.96 14.83
N VAL A 437 19.99 -19.01 14.05
CA VAL A 437 20.33 -19.06 12.61
C VAL A 437 19.66 -17.91 11.83
N GLU A 438 18.48 -17.44 12.26
CA GLU A 438 17.80 -16.32 11.61
C GLU A 438 18.54 -14.98 11.79
N LEU A 439 19.45 -14.88 12.78
CA LEU A 439 20.28 -13.68 13.00
C LEU A 439 21.24 -13.41 11.82
N SER A 440 21.51 -14.41 10.98
CA SER A 440 22.28 -14.26 9.74
C SER A 440 21.62 -13.33 8.72
N LEU A 441 20.36 -12.92 8.91
CA LEU A 441 19.75 -11.89 8.05
C LEU A 441 20.41 -10.52 8.27
N PHE A 442 20.90 -10.24 9.48
CA PHE A 442 21.54 -8.96 9.75
C PHE A 442 22.94 -8.86 9.11
N SER A 443 23.63 -10.00 8.92
CA SER A 443 24.91 -10.04 8.20
C SER A 443 24.79 -9.75 6.70
N THR A 444 23.58 -9.56 6.16
CA THR A 444 23.38 -9.03 4.80
C THR A 444 23.67 -7.53 4.70
N ILE A 445 23.75 -6.83 5.83
CA ILE A 445 24.24 -5.45 5.88
C ILE A 445 25.65 -5.48 6.44
N ASP A 446 26.59 -5.03 5.63
CA ASP A 446 27.92 -4.68 6.10
C ASP A 446 27.95 -3.17 6.41
N LEU A 447 27.76 -2.83 7.69
CA LEU A 447 27.63 -1.44 8.15
C LEU A 447 28.91 -0.64 7.88
N GLU A 448 30.07 -1.28 7.96
CA GLU A 448 31.37 -0.62 7.83
C GLU A 448 31.71 -0.32 6.38
N SER A 449 31.34 -1.19 5.43
CA SER A 449 31.50 -0.87 4.01
C SER A 449 30.54 0.21 3.53
N LEU A 450 29.31 0.29 4.07
CA LEU A 450 28.33 1.30 3.66
C LEU A 450 28.67 2.72 4.14
N CYS A 451 29.13 2.87 5.39
CA CYS A 451 29.51 4.16 5.96
C CYS A 451 30.64 3.99 6.99
N PRO A 452 31.90 4.23 6.60
CA PRO A 452 32.99 4.26 7.56
C PRO A 452 32.73 5.40 8.56
N TYR A 453 32.92 5.13 9.85
CA TYR A 453 32.70 6.08 10.96
C TYR A 453 31.25 6.52 11.22
N PHE A 454 30.24 5.68 10.91
CA PHE A 454 28.84 6.00 11.21
C PHE A 454 28.58 6.29 12.70
N SER A 455 29.36 5.69 13.61
CA SER A 455 29.21 5.80 15.07
C SER A 455 29.31 7.23 15.60
N ASP A 456 29.98 8.14 14.88
CA ASP A 456 30.11 9.54 15.30
C ASP A 456 28.81 10.35 15.07
N LYS A 457 27.96 9.89 14.15
CA LYS A 457 26.75 10.59 13.72
C LYS A 457 25.46 9.85 14.07
N LEU A 458 25.53 8.53 14.27
CA LEU A 458 24.40 7.65 14.54
C LEU A 458 24.70 6.71 15.70
N HIS A 459 23.91 6.82 16.77
CA HIS A 459 23.87 5.85 17.84
C HIS A 459 22.91 4.70 17.46
N LEU A 460 23.48 3.56 17.09
CA LEU A 460 22.75 2.35 16.74
C LEU A 460 22.87 1.30 17.85
N GLU A 461 21.75 0.94 18.46
CA GLU A 461 21.65 -0.14 19.43
C GLU A 461 20.80 -1.28 18.89
N ILE A 462 21.29 -2.52 19.01
CA ILE A 462 20.59 -3.69 18.50
C ILE A 462 20.39 -4.68 19.64
N GLN A 463 19.12 -4.93 19.98
CA GLN A 463 18.71 -5.93 20.96
C GLN A 463 18.04 -7.10 20.24
N ALA A 464 18.77 -8.20 20.10
CA ALA A 464 18.28 -9.44 19.50
C ALA A 464 17.76 -10.41 20.58
N TYR A 465 16.57 -10.97 20.38
CA TYR A 465 15.91 -11.90 21.29
C TYR A 465 15.63 -13.23 20.58
N VAL A 466 16.28 -14.30 21.02
CA VAL A 466 16.09 -15.65 20.50
C VAL A 466 15.12 -16.41 21.40
N THR A 467 13.94 -16.74 20.87
CA THR A 467 12.79 -17.16 21.69
C THR A 467 12.62 -18.67 21.86
N ARG A 468 13.29 -19.52 21.07
CA ARG A 468 13.19 -21.00 21.18
C ARG A 468 14.48 -21.70 21.59
N GLU A 469 15.58 -20.97 21.69
CA GLU A 469 16.88 -21.51 22.10
C GLU A 469 17.26 -20.87 23.43
N SER A 470 17.69 -21.69 24.38
CA SER A 470 18.04 -21.25 25.74
C SER A 470 19.49 -20.75 25.83
N GLU A 471 20.37 -21.26 24.97
CA GLU A 471 21.80 -20.97 24.94
C GLU A 471 22.29 -20.79 23.50
N PRO A 472 23.40 -20.06 23.27
CA PRO A 472 23.99 -19.97 21.94
C PRO A 472 24.44 -21.35 21.43
N PRO A 473 24.34 -21.62 20.11
CA PRO A 473 24.85 -22.86 19.55
C PRO A 473 26.37 -23.00 19.79
N LEU A 474 26.82 -24.19 20.21
CA LEU A 474 28.23 -24.50 20.50
C LEU A 474 29.17 -24.37 19.28
N GLU A 475 28.63 -24.24 18.07
CA GLU A 475 29.36 -24.14 16.79
C GLU A 475 29.52 -22.69 16.29
N GLN A 476 29.74 -21.73 17.19
CA GLN A 476 29.80 -20.28 16.90
C GLN A 476 30.98 -19.83 16.01
N GLY A 477 31.70 -20.76 15.36
CA GLY A 477 32.87 -20.52 14.51
C GLY A 477 32.77 -21.06 13.08
N LYS A 478 31.65 -21.68 12.67
CA LYS A 478 31.44 -22.09 11.27
C LYS A 478 30.17 -21.45 10.72
N PHE A 479 30.25 -20.18 10.35
CA PHE A 479 29.24 -19.58 9.49
C PHE A 479 29.16 -20.43 8.21
N HIS A 480 28.02 -21.10 8.01
CA HIS A 480 27.72 -21.76 6.75
C HIS A 480 27.82 -20.73 5.64
N LYS A 481 28.70 -21.00 4.68
CA LYS A 481 28.86 -20.22 3.44
C LYS A 481 27.48 -20.08 2.77
N SER A 482 27.22 -18.93 2.13
CA SER A 482 26.01 -18.75 1.29
C SER A 482 25.82 -19.99 0.43
N ILE A 483 24.68 -20.66 0.57
CA ILE A 483 24.40 -21.90 -0.15
C ILE A 483 23.83 -21.47 -1.49
N ASN A 484 24.73 -21.29 -2.46
CA ASN A 484 24.46 -21.08 -3.88
C ASN A 484 24.01 -19.66 -4.26
N ASN A 485 24.82 -19.03 -5.12
CA ASN A 485 24.46 -17.80 -5.83
C ASN A 485 24.13 -18.17 -7.27
N SER A 486 22.91 -17.92 -7.71
CA SER A 486 22.57 -17.98 -9.13
C SER A 486 22.67 -16.59 -9.74
N TYR A 487 23.61 -16.41 -10.68
CA TYR A 487 23.75 -15.18 -11.47
C TYR A 487 23.15 -15.40 -12.84
N PHE A 488 22.20 -14.55 -13.23
CA PHE A 488 21.55 -14.65 -14.54
C PHE A 488 22.23 -13.70 -15.56
N PRO A 489 22.62 -14.19 -16.75
CA PRO A 489 23.38 -13.40 -17.72
C PRO A 489 22.65 -12.12 -18.16
N LEU A 490 23.45 -11.08 -18.45
CA LEU A 490 22.99 -9.71 -18.65
C LEU A 490 22.47 -9.42 -20.07
N ASN A 491 21.53 -10.23 -20.59
CA ASN A 491 20.97 -10.02 -21.94
C ASN A 491 19.44 -9.91 -21.94
N SER A 492 18.90 -8.73 -21.60
CA SER A 492 17.54 -8.26 -21.98
C SER A 492 17.24 -6.87 -21.37
N LYS A 493 16.56 -6.00 -22.14
CA LYS A 493 16.15 -4.62 -21.80
C LYS A 493 14.91 -4.52 -20.88
N SER A 494 14.50 -5.59 -20.19
CA SER A 494 13.24 -5.63 -19.44
C SER A 494 13.44 -5.27 -17.95
N SER A 495 13.04 -4.04 -17.60
CA SER A 495 13.06 -3.51 -16.23
C SER A 495 11.64 -3.37 -15.65
N MET A 496 11.53 -3.22 -14.32
CA MET A 496 10.26 -2.92 -13.64
C MET A 496 9.47 -1.80 -14.33
N SER A 497 8.14 -1.90 -14.29
CA SER A 497 7.29 -0.84 -14.83
C SER A 497 7.34 0.38 -13.92
N GLY A 498 7.57 1.55 -14.52
CA GLY A 498 7.44 2.81 -13.82
C GLY A 498 5.99 3.20 -13.50
N LEU A 499 5.03 2.66 -14.27
CA LEU A 499 3.61 2.88 -14.07
C LEU A 499 3.20 2.66 -12.61
N VAL A 500 2.54 3.64 -11.98
CA VAL A 500 2.09 3.64 -10.57
C VAL A 500 3.22 3.76 -9.52
N GLY A 501 4.48 3.44 -9.84
CA GLY A 501 5.62 3.49 -8.92
C GLY A 501 6.56 4.69 -9.09
N THR A 502 6.56 5.39 -10.23
CA THR A 502 7.53 6.46 -10.55
C THR A 502 7.23 7.82 -9.92
N GLY A 503 6.13 7.97 -9.18
CA GLY A 503 5.81 9.26 -8.56
C GLY A 503 5.56 10.38 -9.58
N ASP A 504 5.33 10.08 -10.86
CA ASP A 504 4.84 11.10 -11.80
C ASP A 504 3.35 11.34 -11.56
N ASN A 505 3.13 12.15 -10.53
CA ASN A 505 1.82 12.59 -10.07
C ASN A 505 1.03 13.28 -11.19
N MET A 506 1.70 13.86 -12.19
CA MET A 506 1.06 14.48 -13.33
C MET A 506 0.41 13.46 -14.26
N TRP A 507 1.13 12.40 -14.67
CA TRP A 507 0.54 11.36 -15.53
C TRP A 507 -0.62 10.64 -14.84
N SER A 508 -0.48 10.32 -13.54
CA SER A 508 -1.58 9.77 -12.75
C SER A 508 -2.79 10.70 -12.72
N GLY A 509 -2.56 12.01 -12.53
CA GLY A 509 -3.61 13.01 -12.57
C GLY A 509 -4.33 13.11 -13.92
N VAL A 510 -3.58 13.18 -15.01
CA VAL A 510 -4.10 13.22 -16.39
C VAL A 510 -4.91 11.96 -16.70
N TYR A 511 -4.44 10.79 -16.25
CA TYR A 511 -5.12 9.51 -16.43
C TYR A 511 -6.52 9.52 -15.78
N VAL A 512 -6.62 9.95 -14.52
CA VAL A 512 -7.91 10.00 -13.80
C VAL A 512 -8.85 11.02 -14.45
N ILE A 513 -8.36 12.21 -14.79
CA ILE A 513 -9.16 13.28 -15.40
C ILE A 513 -9.69 12.86 -16.78
N LEU A 514 -8.82 12.41 -17.68
CA LEU A 514 -9.23 12.03 -19.04
C LEU A 514 -10.12 10.78 -19.06
N SER A 515 -9.90 9.82 -18.17
CA SER A 515 -10.81 8.68 -18.03
C SER A 515 -12.19 9.11 -17.55
N THR A 516 -12.27 10.08 -16.63
CA THR A 516 -13.56 10.63 -16.15
C THR A 516 -14.28 11.39 -17.25
N ILE A 517 -13.56 12.22 -18.02
CA ILE A 517 -14.12 12.92 -19.19
C ILE A 517 -14.63 11.91 -20.22
N GLY A 518 -13.84 10.87 -20.52
CA GLY A 518 -14.24 9.79 -21.42
C GLY A 518 -15.52 9.09 -20.96
N PHE A 519 -15.61 8.76 -19.68
CA PHE A 519 -16.82 8.18 -19.08
C PHE A 519 -18.06 9.09 -19.26
N ILE A 520 -17.92 10.38 -18.97
CA ILE A 520 -19.01 11.37 -19.13
C ILE A 520 -19.44 11.49 -20.60
N ILE A 521 -18.47 11.53 -21.53
CA ILE A 521 -18.74 11.57 -22.97
C ILE A 521 -19.50 10.31 -23.40
N PHE A 522 -19.05 9.12 -23.00
CA PHE A 522 -19.72 7.87 -23.36
C PHE A 522 -21.13 7.78 -22.77
N LEU A 523 -21.37 8.31 -21.57
CA LEU A 523 -22.73 8.41 -21.03
C LEU A 523 -23.62 9.30 -21.90
N GLY A 524 -23.13 10.49 -22.28
CA GLY A 524 -23.89 11.41 -23.14
C GLY A 524 -24.15 10.84 -24.54
N LEU A 525 -23.17 10.17 -25.14
CA LEU A 525 -23.32 9.50 -26.44
C LEU A 525 -24.31 8.33 -26.36
N MET A 526 -24.22 7.51 -25.31
CA MET A 526 -25.16 6.41 -25.06
C MET A 526 -26.59 6.95 -24.90
N ASP A 527 -26.77 8.04 -24.16
CA ASP A 527 -28.09 8.63 -23.96
C ASP A 527 -28.69 9.19 -25.26
N LEU A 528 -27.88 9.96 -26.01
CA LEU A 528 -28.29 10.64 -27.23
C LEU A 528 -28.54 9.69 -28.42
N PHE A 529 -27.66 8.69 -28.60
CA PHE A 529 -27.70 7.83 -29.78
C PHE A 529 -28.35 6.47 -29.55
N TYR A 530 -28.51 6.03 -28.29
CA TYR A 530 -29.03 4.69 -27.99
C TYR A 530 -30.26 4.71 -27.06
N ILE A 531 -30.19 5.32 -25.87
CA ILE A 531 -31.32 5.26 -24.91
C ILE A 531 -32.51 6.05 -25.43
N THR A 532 -32.32 7.31 -25.79
CA THR A 532 -33.40 8.21 -26.21
C THR A 532 -34.04 7.79 -27.54
N PRO A 533 -33.27 7.50 -28.62
CA PRO A 533 -33.86 7.14 -29.91
C PRO A 533 -34.61 5.81 -29.90
N PHE A 534 -34.14 4.83 -29.12
CA PHE A 534 -34.77 3.50 -29.04
C PHE A 534 -35.76 3.37 -27.87
N GLY A 535 -35.98 4.42 -27.08
CA GLY A 535 -36.96 4.43 -25.99
C GLY A 535 -36.68 3.40 -24.89
N ILE A 536 -35.41 3.14 -24.59
CA ILE A 536 -35.02 2.11 -23.63
C ILE A 536 -35.44 2.55 -22.23
N SER A 537 -36.32 1.76 -21.61
CA SER A 537 -36.87 2.05 -20.28
C SER A 537 -36.49 1.02 -19.21
N THR A 538 -35.80 -0.06 -19.59
CA THR A 538 -35.40 -1.15 -18.70
C THR A 538 -34.25 -0.75 -17.78
N TRP A 539 -34.48 -0.70 -16.46
CA TRP A 539 -33.55 -0.13 -15.47
C TRP A 539 -32.27 -0.96 -15.32
N TRP A 540 -32.40 -2.29 -15.24
CA TRP A 540 -31.26 -3.19 -15.12
C TRP A 540 -30.34 -3.11 -16.34
N PHE A 541 -30.91 -2.90 -17.54
CA PHE A 541 -30.15 -2.78 -18.77
C PHE A 541 -29.44 -1.42 -18.87
N LYS A 542 -30.10 -0.33 -18.45
CA LYS A 542 -29.43 0.97 -18.29
C LYS A 542 -28.24 0.88 -17.34
N ALA A 543 -28.36 0.13 -16.24
CA ALA A 543 -27.26 -0.08 -15.29
C ALA A 543 -26.07 -0.80 -15.95
N LEU A 544 -26.35 -1.81 -16.77
CA LEU A 544 -25.32 -2.49 -17.56
C LEU A 544 -24.59 -1.54 -18.49
N LEU A 545 -25.35 -0.75 -19.26
CA LEU A 545 -24.78 0.21 -20.20
C LEU A 545 -23.94 1.27 -19.46
N PHE A 546 -24.38 1.72 -18.28
CA PHE A 546 -23.64 2.62 -17.42
C PHE A 546 -22.27 2.05 -17.03
N ILE A 547 -22.22 0.77 -16.60
CA ILE A 547 -20.96 0.05 -16.32
C ILE A 547 -20.08 -0.04 -17.57
N VAL A 548 -20.68 -0.32 -18.73
CA VAL A 548 -19.95 -0.38 -20.00
C VAL A 548 -19.35 0.98 -20.34
N CYS A 549 -20.08 2.09 -20.18
CA CYS A 549 -19.55 3.45 -20.37
C CYS A 549 -18.38 3.74 -19.41
N MET A 550 -18.46 3.33 -18.15
CA MET A 550 -17.34 3.43 -17.19
C MET A 550 -16.11 2.67 -17.72
N ALA A 551 -16.28 1.40 -18.08
CA ALA A 551 -15.21 0.55 -18.58
C ALA A 551 -14.60 1.11 -19.89
N LEU A 552 -15.42 1.55 -20.85
CA LEU A 552 -14.95 2.15 -22.10
C LEU A 552 -14.19 3.45 -21.87
N GLY A 553 -14.64 4.29 -20.92
CA GLY A 553 -13.92 5.51 -20.52
C GLY A 553 -12.50 5.18 -20.04
N VAL A 554 -12.35 4.17 -19.18
CA VAL A 554 -11.05 3.71 -18.68
C VAL A 554 -10.21 3.06 -19.77
N LEU A 555 -10.77 2.14 -20.56
CA LEU A 555 -10.03 1.37 -21.56
C LEU A 555 -9.54 2.24 -22.73
N ILE A 556 -10.39 3.16 -23.21
CA ILE A 556 -10.08 3.98 -24.39
C ILE A 556 -9.26 5.20 -23.96
N PHE A 557 -9.85 6.09 -23.16
CA PHE A 557 -9.17 7.34 -22.78
C PHE A 557 -8.03 7.07 -21.79
N GLY A 558 -8.28 6.27 -20.75
CA GLY A 558 -7.25 5.87 -19.81
C GLY A 558 -6.14 5.03 -20.46
N GLY A 559 -6.49 4.09 -21.34
CA GLY A 559 -5.53 3.30 -22.11
C GLY A 559 -4.64 4.15 -23.02
N LEU A 560 -5.19 5.17 -23.69
CA LEU A 560 -4.41 6.13 -24.47
C LEU A 560 -3.40 6.89 -23.59
N VAL A 561 -3.80 7.34 -22.41
CA VAL A 561 -2.89 8.01 -21.46
C VAL A 561 -1.78 7.08 -21.00
N VAL A 562 -2.11 5.83 -20.62
CA VAL A 562 -1.11 4.84 -20.20
C VAL A 562 -0.14 4.52 -21.33
N LEU A 563 -0.62 4.42 -22.57
CA LEU A 563 0.23 4.22 -23.74
C LEU A 563 1.18 5.41 -23.94
N SER A 564 0.66 6.64 -23.87
CA SER A 564 1.47 7.86 -23.97
C SER A 564 2.51 7.97 -22.85
N TRP A 565 2.12 7.66 -21.61
CA TRP A 565 3.03 7.60 -20.46
C TRP A 565 4.15 6.60 -20.71
N HIS A 566 3.82 5.37 -21.13
CA HIS A 566 4.80 4.34 -21.42
C HIS A 566 5.74 4.71 -22.58
N LEU A 567 5.23 5.37 -23.62
CA LEU A 567 6.05 5.87 -24.72
C LEU A 567 6.97 7.01 -24.27
N SER A 568 6.53 7.85 -23.32
CA SER A 568 7.33 8.91 -22.72
C SER A 568 8.50 8.34 -21.92
N GLU A 569 8.25 7.35 -21.06
CA GLU A 569 9.31 6.67 -20.29
C GLU A 569 10.36 6.02 -21.21
N ARG A 570 9.92 5.41 -22.31
CA ARG A 570 10.84 4.79 -23.28
C ARG A 570 11.75 5.79 -23.98
N ARG A 571 11.27 7.01 -24.27
CA ARG A 571 12.10 8.06 -24.89
C ARG A 571 13.17 8.55 -23.93
N ILE A 572 12.79 8.83 -22.69
CA ILE A 572 13.74 9.25 -21.64
C ILE A 572 14.84 8.20 -21.48
N SER A 573 14.46 6.92 -21.35
CA SER A 573 15.42 5.82 -21.23
C SER A 573 16.30 5.59 -22.47
N SER A 574 15.87 6.01 -23.67
CA SER A 574 16.69 5.88 -24.88
C SER A 574 17.68 7.03 -25.09
N ASP A 575 17.38 8.21 -24.55
CA ASP A 575 18.25 9.39 -24.60
C ASP A 575 19.35 9.33 -23.52
N GLU A 576 19.12 8.63 -22.40
CA GLU A 576 20.11 8.35 -21.34
C GLU A 576 21.11 7.23 -21.69
N LYS A 577 21.42 7.00 -22.98
CA LYS A 577 22.52 6.10 -23.33
C LYS A 577 23.82 6.64 -22.73
N PRO A 578 24.60 5.83 -21.99
CA PRO A 578 25.94 6.25 -21.60
C PRO A 578 26.76 6.43 -22.88
N SER A 579 27.47 7.55 -22.98
CA SER A 579 28.67 7.61 -23.80
C SER A 579 29.56 6.44 -23.38
N GLU A 580 29.87 5.55 -24.33
CA GLU A 580 30.94 4.57 -24.19
C GLU A 580 32.25 5.31 -23.90
N ASN A 581 32.54 5.54 -22.63
CA ASN A 581 33.82 5.98 -22.14
C ASN A 581 34.05 5.25 -20.80
N ASN A 582 34.71 4.10 -20.90
CA ASN A 582 35.48 3.44 -19.85
C ASN A 582 34.90 3.46 -18.42
N GLU A 583 33.68 2.96 -18.23
CA GLU A 583 33.31 2.43 -16.90
C GLU A 583 33.59 0.92 -16.94
N GLU A 584 34.71 0.55 -16.31
CA GLU A 584 34.98 -0.82 -15.92
C GLU A 584 33.75 -1.39 -15.23
N SER A 585 33.43 -2.65 -15.54
CA SER A 585 32.33 -3.38 -14.91
C SER A 585 32.34 -3.17 -13.40
N GLU A 586 31.35 -2.43 -12.87
CA GLU A 586 30.86 -2.62 -11.50
C GLU A 586 30.21 -4.01 -11.42
N THR A 587 31.08 -5.01 -11.50
CA THR A 587 30.84 -6.30 -10.90
C THR A 587 30.64 -5.99 -9.42
N VAL A 588 29.43 -6.24 -8.90
CA VAL A 588 29.23 -6.33 -7.46
C VAL A 588 30.05 -7.54 -6.99
N GLN A 589 31.35 -7.33 -6.82
CA GLN A 589 32.23 -8.22 -6.09
C GLN A 589 31.82 -8.06 -4.63
N TYR A 590 31.05 -9.02 -4.15
CA TYR A 590 31.18 -9.40 -2.75
C TYR A 590 32.65 -9.74 -2.54
N SER A 591 33.38 -8.84 -1.91
CA SER A 591 34.72 -9.15 -1.44
C SER A 591 34.58 -10.15 -0.31
N ASP A 592 34.80 -11.43 -0.63
CA ASP A 592 35.10 -12.46 0.37
C ASP A 592 36.45 -12.11 0.99
N ASN A 593 36.45 -11.24 2.01
CA ASN A 593 37.61 -11.05 2.88
C ASN A 593 37.17 -10.87 4.34
N PRO A 594 37.37 -11.88 5.20
CA PRO A 594 37.03 -11.80 6.61
C PRO A 594 38.22 -11.24 7.37
N TYR A 595 38.37 -9.92 7.39
CA TYR A 595 39.22 -9.27 8.39
C TYR A 595 38.34 -8.54 9.41
N GLN A 596 38.24 -9.21 10.54
CA GLN A 596 37.68 -8.77 11.81
C GLN A 596 38.19 -7.35 12.16
N ALA A 597 37.29 -6.38 12.17
CA ALA A 597 37.51 -5.06 12.75
C ALA A 597 36.39 -4.76 13.76
N SER A 598 36.73 -3.98 14.78
CA SER A 598 36.06 -3.95 16.09
C SER A 598 34.66 -3.35 16.07
N LEU A 599 33.70 -4.16 16.55
CA LEU A 599 32.33 -3.79 16.85
C LEU A 599 32.27 -2.56 17.78
N ALA A 600 31.99 -1.37 17.24
CA ALA A 600 31.49 -0.22 17.99
C ALA A 600 29.94 -0.16 17.97
N THR A 601 29.29 -1.29 17.72
CA THR A 601 27.83 -1.46 17.76
C THR A 601 27.49 -2.30 18.99
N SER A 602 26.68 -1.79 19.92
CA SER A 602 26.21 -2.57 21.06
C SER A 602 25.12 -3.55 20.59
N THR A 603 25.53 -4.68 20.02
CA THR A 603 24.62 -5.77 19.68
C THR A 603 24.50 -6.69 20.88
N THR A 604 23.38 -6.62 21.59
CA THR A 604 23.09 -7.50 22.72
C THR A 604 22.15 -8.61 22.26
N THR A 605 22.59 -9.87 22.37
CA THR A 605 21.74 -11.04 22.07
C THR A 605 21.31 -11.73 23.36
N ARG A 606 20.00 -11.85 23.57
CA ARG A 606 19.40 -12.55 24.72
C ARG A 606 18.71 -13.83 24.24
N TYR A 607 18.95 -14.94 24.94
CA TYR A 607 18.39 -16.26 24.63
C TYR A 607 17.28 -16.63 25.62
N GLY A 608 16.38 -17.51 25.20
CA GLY A 608 15.32 -18.10 26.04
C GLY A 608 14.21 -17.13 26.48
N CYS A 609 14.23 -15.87 26.05
CA CYS A 609 13.31 -14.84 26.51
C CYS A 609 12.66 -14.06 25.35
N ARG A 610 11.52 -13.43 25.65
CA ARG A 610 10.86 -12.48 24.75
C ARG A 610 11.22 -11.06 25.17
N PRO A 611 11.18 -10.08 24.26
CA PRO A 611 11.38 -8.68 24.63
C PRO A 611 10.34 -8.25 25.66
N ASP A 612 10.79 -7.68 26.78
CA ASP A 612 9.93 -6.98 27.71
C ASP A 612 9.82 -5.52 27.26
N PHE A 613 8.75 -5.21 26.52
CA PHE A 613 8.54 -3.86 26.01
C PHE A 613 8.32 -2.83 27.10
N ARG A 614 7.88 -3.24 28.30
CA ARG A 614 7.73 -2.30 29.40
C ARG A 614 9.08 -1.81 29.87
N GLU A 615 10.01 -2.74 30.15
CA GLU A 615 11.39 -2.44 30.54
C GLU A 615 12.11 -1.60 29.48
N ILE A 616 11.97 -1.97 28.20
CA ILE A 616 12.59 -1.25 27.09
C ILE A 616 12.08 0.19 27.01
N PHE A 617 10.77 0.40 27.08
CA PHE A 617 10.19 1.75 27.01
C PHE A 617 10.49 2.57 28.28
N ASP A 618 10.56 1.94 29.45
CA ASP A 618 11.02 2.58 30.69
C ASP A 618 12.46 3.11 30.52
N SER A 619 13.38 2.28 30.03
CA SER A 619 14.77 2.67 29.76
C SER A 619 14.89 3.79 28.71
N VAL A 620 14.05 3.77 27.67
CA VAL A 620 13.98 4.85 26.69
C VAL A 620 13.49 6.17 27.31
N CYS A 621 12.46 6.11 28.16
CA CYS A 621 11.96 7.30 28.85
C CYS A 621 13.04 7.95 29.73
N GLU A 622 13.85 7.14 30.41
CA GLU A 622 14.96 7.62 31.24
C GLU A 622 16.10 8.23 30.42
N SER A 623 16.39 7.68 29.24
CA SER A 623 17.54 8.07 28.42
C SER A 623 17.29 9.24 27.46
N TRP A 624 16.10 9.32 26.83
CA TRP A 624 15.86 10.27 25.73
C TRP A 624 15.10 11.54 26.14
N GLY A 625 14.50 11.59 27.34
CA GLY A 625 13.81 12.77 27.86
C GLY A 625 12.59 13.21 27.02
N HIS A 626 12.22 14.49 27.08
CA HIS A 626 11.00 15.01 26.43
C HIS A 626 11.18 15.25 24.92
N VAL A 627 11.03 14.18 24.13
CA VAL A 627 11.19 14.17 22.66
C VAL A 627 10.09 13.38 21.95
N ASP A 628 9.85 13.66 20.67
CA ASP A 628 9.02 12.80 19.81
C ASP A 628 9.83 11.55 19.41
N VAL A 629 9.28 10.36 19.68
CA VAL A 629 9.89 9.07 19.34
C VAL A 629 9.05 8.36 18.29
N GLY A 630 9.65 8.01 17.16
CA GLY A 630 9.00 7.19 16.13
C GLY A 630 9.10 5.71 16.48
N VAL A 631 7.98 5.04 16.70
CA VAL A 631 7.94 3.59 16.93
C VAL A 631 7.38 2.91 15.70
N ILE A 632 8.19 2.10 15.02
CA ILE A 632 7.78 1.34 13.83
C ILE A 632 7.84 -0.15 14.16
N VAL A 633 6.74 -0.86 13.94
CA VAL A 633 6.63 -2.29 14.25
C VAL A 633 6.36 -3.09 12.99
N CYS A 634 7.13 -4.15 12.75
CA CYS A 634 6.92 -5.09 11.65
C CYS A 634 7.03 -6.52 12.16
N GLY A 635 5.91 -7.23 12.24
CA GLY A 635 5.91 -8.57 12.81
C GLY A 635 4.52 -9.14 13.08
N PRO A 636 4.41 -10.23 13.86
CA PRO A 636 3.13 -10.84 14.20
C PRO A 636 2.28 -9.91 15.08
N GLN A 637 0.96 -10.01 14.92
CA GLN A 637 -0.05 -9.23 15.65
C GLN A 637 0.18 -9.20 17.17
N SER A 638 0.70 -10.28 17.77
CA SER A 638 1.02 -10.31 19.21
C SER A 638 2.09 -9.30 19.63
N ILE A 639 3.13 -9.11 18.80
CA ILE A 639 4.17 -8.11 19.05
C ILE A 639 3.60 -6.72 18.82
N GLU A 640 2.84 -6.55 17.74
CA GLU A 640 2.19 -5.29 17.37
C GLU A 640 1.26 -4.77 18.48
N SER A 641 0.34 -5.60 18.97
CA SER A 641 -0.54 -5.27 20.09
C SER A 641 0.23 -4.96 21.37
N SER A 642 1.30 -5.69 21.67
CA SER A 642 2.12 -5.46 22.88
C SER A 642 2.82 -4.11 22.83
N VAL A 643 3.45 -3.78 21.70
CA VAL A 643 4.12 -2.48 21.53
C VAL A 643 3.11 -1.34 21.51
N ALA A 644 1.98 -1.51 20.81
CA ALA A 644 0.93 -0.49 20.77
C ALA A 644 0.35 -0.21 22.15
N LYS A 645 0.18 -1.24 22.98
CA LYS A 645 -0.28 -1.13 24.37
C LYS A 645 0.70 -0.33 25.22
N GLU A 646 2.00 -0.56 25.08
CA GLU A 646 3.02 0.22 25.80
C GLU A 646 3.09 1.66 25.31
N CYS A 647 3.09 1.92 23.99
CA CYS A 647 2.97 3.28 23.43
C CYS A 647 1.77 4.03 24.01
N ARG A 648 0.60 3.38 24.07
CA ARG A 648 -0.62 3.95 24.67
C ARG A 648 -0.44 4.23 26.16
N SER A 649 0.06 3.25 26.91
CA SER A 649 0.26 3.35 28.35
C SER A 649 1.17 4.52 28.70
N LYS A 650 2.31 4.64 28.00
CA LYS A 650 3.29 5.72 28.20
C LYS A 650 2.74 7.09 27.83
N ASN A 651 2.07 7.21 26.69
CA ASN A 651 1.49 8.49 26.29
C ASN A 651 0.34 8.98 27.19
N ILE A 652 -0.40 8.07 27.85
CA ILE A 652 -1.47 8.44 28.78
C ILE A 652 -0.93 8.75 30.18
N ARG A 653 0.02 7.93 30.67
CA ARG A 653 0.55 8.02 32.04
C ARG A 653 1.73 8.98 32.17
N GLY A 654 2.43 9.26 31.07
CA GLY A 654 3.66 10.03 31.08
C GLY A 654 3.44 11.49 31.48
N GLY A 655 4.35 12.02 32.28
CA GLY A 655 4.36 13.44 32.63
C GLY A 655 4.73 14.33 31.44
N LYS A 656 4.59 15.66 31.59
CA LYS A 656 5.00 16.66 30.59
C LYS A 656 6.51 16.68 30.27
N SER A 657 7.30 15.81 30.89
CA SER A 657 8.76 15.69 30.72
C SER A 657 9.19 14.36 30.08
N GLU A 658 8.24 13.49 29.73
CA GLU A 658 8.52 12.18 29.11
C GLU A 658 8.40 12.22 27.58
N PRO A 659 9.03 11.27 26.86
CA PRO A 659 8.88 11.19 25.41
C PRO A 659 7.44 10.92 24.97
N CYS A 660 7.07 11.44 23.80
CA CYS A 660 5.82 11.13 23.12
C CYS A 660 6.06 10.06 22.05
N PHE A 661 5.47 8.87 22.23
CA PHE A 661 5.65 7.74 21.32
C PHE A 661 4.63 7.76 20.18
N HIS A 662 5.10 7.71 18.94
CA HIS A 662 4.25 7.64 17.76
C HIS A 662 4.28 6.24 17.16
N PHE A 663 3.21 5.47 17.37
CA PHE A 663 3.10 4.11 16.88
C PHE A 663 2.75 4.08 15.40
N ASN A 664 3.50 3.29 14.63
CA ASN A 664 3.25 2.99 13.22
C ASN A 664 3.44 1.48 13.01
N SER A 665 2.43 0.84 12.45
CA SER A 665 2.53 -0.56 12.05
C SER A 665 2.91 -0.66 10.57
N HIS A 666 3.84 -1.56 10.27
CA HIS A 666 4.21 -1.95 8.93
C HIS A 666 4.07 -3.48 8.83
N SER A 667 2.84 -3.96 8.66
CA SER A 667 2.54 -5.38 8.51
C SER A 667 1.70 -5.63 7.25
N PHE A 668 1.94 -6.77 6.60
CA PHE A 668 1.07 -7.27 5.53
C PHE A 668 0.10 -8.27 6.16
N ASP A 669 -1.10 -7.83 6.48
CA ASP A 669 -2.19 -8.71 6.89
C ASP A 669 -2.81 -9.39 5.65
N LEU A 670 -2.08 -10.36 5.06
CA LEU A 670 -2.65 -11.27 4.06
C LEU A 670 -3.44 -12.41 4.72
#